data_AF-A0A177SJ92-F1
#
_entry.id   AF-A0A177SJ92-F1
#
_cell.length_a   1.000
_cell.length_b   1.000
_cell.length_c   1.000
_cell.angle_alpha   90.00
_cell.angle_beta   90.00
_cell.angle_gamma   90.00
#
_symmetry.space_group_name_H-M   'P 1'
#
loop_
_entity.id
_entity.type
_entity.pdbx_description
1 polymer ?
#
loop_
_entity_poly.entity_id
_entity_poly.type
_entity_poly.pdbx_seq_one_letter_code
_entity_poly.pdbx_strand_id
1 'polypeptide(L)'
;MYHAKKTWLDKVIDSEQIEQLTADGTISPHVAQLLVQRGFTTREAARDFLETDQMAFHDPFAFKDMPKVVERIQRAVNEGEMILIYGDYDVDGVSSAAILWHALIEIGGMAECYIPNRFTEGYGPNEAAFRWAAEEGFSLVITVDCGISGIHEADVLKELGVDLIITDHHEAKETLPDAFALIHPGVDPAYPFSKLAGAGVAFKVAHALLDREPVELLDLAVLGTIADLVPLVGENRLLAIRGIEALNASERPGILALRDVCSLTEDELTEESVGFAFGPRINAAGRLDSAMPALEMLLAESKDEALHLAKQLDQQNKQRQDIVKQIAEEATALVEERFKEDRVLVVDAADWNPGVVGIVASRLVEKYHRPVIMLCHDAEKGTAKGSGRSIPAFDLFAELTKCEDILPHFGGHPAAAGMTLSSDDVEALRQRLNEQASTLPDDAFIATIDVDLRLQVSDVSIQLIEDIQRLAPFGMGNPAPRIVIEQAKIRDMKRIGRDLTHVKALLSGDGKELDAIGFGFGDLVDEVSTLSEIHLMGSLNINEWNGFRKPQLMIQDVAVEDVQVFDYRGGKRPLSELFALPHETTTFVAFTDEVKEKYAERPLNGPIRQNIVFLDLPEEEDAFHPYVQQAERIYCAFKDEGYYFETIPSREDFKHYFQYFAKCPRDELRIGLVRLSKSRKWTKRSINFMHSVFSELDFLVTMEDGLPGVNPNAAKRDLTEAPTYQRHEARQELEQQYIYSSLAQLKERFDTLVEAAKQEEKTWSSNSI
;
A
#
# COMPACT_ATOMS: atom_id res chain seq x y z
N MET A 1 -3.92 17.77 8.84
CA MET A 1 -3.05 16.85 8.10
C MET A 1 -3.51 15.42 8.25
N TYR A 2 -3.22 14.64 7.22
CA TYR A 2 -3.24 13.18 7.18
C TYR A 2 -1.90 12.79 6.56
N HIS A 3 -1.04 12.16 7.33
CA HIS A 3 0.31 11.85 6.88
C HIS A 3 0.31 10.59 6.01
N ALA A 4 1.06 10.64 4.91
CA ALA A 4 1.34 9.47 4.10
C ALA A 4 1.99 8.38 4.96
N LYS A 5 1.68 7.11 4.67
CA LYS A 5 2.34 5.99 5.35
C LYS A 5 3.78 5.81 4.88
N LYS A 6 4.08 6.30 3.68
CA LYS A 6 5.41 6.22 3.06
C LYS A 6 5.92 7.62 2.73
N THR A 7 7.24 7.78 2.75
CA THR A 7 7.89 8.99 2.23
C THR A 7 7.93 8.91 0.71
N TRP A 8 7.28 9.87 0.03
CA TRP A 8 7.23 9.93 -1.42
C TRP A 8 8.47 10.64 -1.97
N LEU A 9 9.24 9.95 -2.81
CA LEU A 9 10.52 10.44 -3.34
C LEU A 9 10.40 10.75 -4.83
N ASP A 10 10.69 11.99 -5.21
CA ASP A 10 10.74 12.39 -6.61
C ASP A 10 12.06 12.00 -7.27
N LYS A 11 11.98 11.50 -8.51
CA LYS A 11 13.16 11.24 -9.33
C LYS A 11 13.63 12.53 -9.99
N VAL A 12 14.94 12.78 -9.96
CA VAL A 12 15.57 13.88 -10.70
C VAL A 12 15.68 13.48 -12.17
N ILE A 13 15.16 14.32 -13.07
CA ILE A 13 15.08 14.02 -14.50
C ILE A 13 15.57 15.22 -15.31
N ASP A 14 16.32 14.93 -16.38
CA ASP A 14 16.80 15.93 -17.32
C ASP A 14 15.70 16.32 -18.32
N SER A 15 15.25 17.58 -18.25
CA SER A 15 14.22 18.11 -19.14
C SER A 15 14.65 18.13 -20.61
N GLU A 16 15.95 18.26 -20.90
CA GLU A 16 16.46 18.26 -22.28
C GLU A 16 16.22 16.90 -22.96
N GLN A 17 16.38 15.80 -22.21
CA GLN A 17 16.14 14.45 -22.72
C GLN A 17 14.65 14.22 -23.06
N ILE A 18 13.73 14.76 -22.24
CA ILE A 18 12.30 14.70 -22.50
C ILE A 18 11.94 15.47 -23.78
N GLU A 19 12.50 16.68 -23.95
CA GLU A 19 12.28 17.49 -25.16
C GLU A 19 12.79 16.77 -26.43
N GLN A 20 13.94 16.11 -26.34
CA GLN A 20 14.51 15.35 -27.46
C GLN A 20 13.60 14.20 -27.91
N LEU A 21 13.01 13.45 -26.95
CA LEU A 21 12.10 12.33 -27.24
C LEU A 21 10.73 12.78 -27.75
N THR A 22 10.26 13.96 -27.36
CA THR A 22 8.92 14.47 -27.73
C THR A 22 8.91 15.27 -29.04
N ALA A 23 10.07 15.63 -29.59
CA ALA A 23 10.15 16.60 -30.68
C ALA A 23 9.53 16.19 -32.03
N ASP A 24 9.20 14.92 -32.27
CA ASP A 24 8.40 14.49 -33.45
C ASP A 24 6.91 14.23 -33.14
N GLY A 25 6.49 14.37 -31.88
CA GLY A 25 5.12 14.20 -31.44
C GLY A 25 4.60 12.76 -31.38
N THR A 26 5.47 11.75 -31.56
CA THR A 26 5.07 10.33 -31.50
C THR A 26 4.98 9.77 -30.08
N ILE A 27 5.72 10.38 -29.15
CA ILE A 27 5.77 10.02 -27.73
C ILE A 27 5.20 11.19 -26.92
N SER A 28 4.22 10.92 -26.06
CA SER A 28 3.66 11.94 -25.18
C SER A 28 4.65 12.32 -24.08
N PRO A 29 4.62 13.57 -23.56
CA PRO A 29 5.58 14.04 -22.56
C PRO A 29 5.70 13.14 -21.32
N HIS A 30 4.58 12.63 -20.83
CA HIS A 30 4.55 11.72 -19.67
C HIS A 30 5.22 10.38 -19.97
N VAL A 31 5.00 9.81 -21.17
CA VAL A 31 5.70 8.57 -21.58
C VAL A 31 7.19 8.82 -21.78
N ALA A 32 7.57 9.95 -22.38
CA ALA A 32 8.97 10.33 -22.52
C ALA A 32 9.66 10.46 -21.15
N GLN A 33 9.01 11.08 -20.18
CA GLN A 33 9.50 11.15 -18.80
C GLN A 33 9.71 9.76 -18.19
N LEU A 34 8.75 8.84 -18.34
CA LEU A 34 8.88 7.46 -17.86
C LEU A 34 10.01 6.68 -18.55
N LEU A 35 10.20 6.89 -19.85
CA LEU A 35 11.29 6.28 -20.63
C LEU A 35 12.67 6.77 -20.16
N VAL A 36 12.83 8.08 -19.96
CA VAL A 36 14.07 8.67 -19.45
C VAL A 36 14.40 8.13 -18.06
N GLN A 37 13.41 8.03 -17.16
CA GLN A 37 13.58 7.45 -15.82
C GLN A 37 14.07 5.98 -15.85
N ARG A 38 13.75 5.26 -16.92
CA ARG A 38 14.18 3.87 -17.15
C ARG A 38 15.50 3.77 -17.92
N GLY A 39 16.12 4.89 -18.24
CA GLY A 39 17.42 4.97 -18.95
C GLY A 39 17.32 5.03 -20.47
N PHE A 40 16.11 5.08 -21.05
CA PHE A 40 15.90 5.24 -22.49
C PHE A 40 15.97 6.72 -22.88
N THR A 41 17.20 7.22 -23.04
CA THR A 41 17.49 8.66 -23.25
C THR A 41 17.66 9.06 -24.71
N THR A 42 17.63 8.11 -25.64
CA THR A 42 17.74 8.35 -27.09
C THR A 42 16.47 7.92 -27.80
N ARG A 43 16.18 8.52 -28.96
CA ARG A 43 14.98 8.17 -29.73
C ARG A 43 15.01 6.73 -30.22
N GLU A 44 16.18 6.27 -30.64
CA GLU A 44 16.39 4.89 -31.08
C GLU A 44 16.09 3.93 -29.93
N ALA A 45 16.66 4.14 -28.74
CA ALA A 45 16.41 3.26 -27.60
C ALA A 45 14.95 3.29 -27.12
N ALA A 46 14.32 4.47 -27.12
CA ALA A 46 12.91 4.63 -26.80
C ALA A 46 12.00 3.92 -27.81
N ARG A 47 12.28 4.07 -29.11
CA ARG A 47 11.55 3.40 -30.18
C ARG A 47 11.71 1.90 -30.10
N ASP A 48 12.94 1.39 -29.97
CA ASP A 48 13.23 -0.04 -29.91
C ASP A 48 12.57 -0.70 -28.67
N PHE A 49 12.33 0.05 -27.59
CA PHE A 49 11.58 -0.42 -26.43
C PHE A 49 10.05 -0.45 -26.65
N LEU A 50 9.51 0.53 -27.40
CA LEU A 50 8.08 0.67 -27.67
C LEU A 50 7.59 -0.14 -28.88
N GLU A 51 8.43 -0.34 -29.88
CA GLU A 51 8.16 -1.09 -31.13
C GLU A 51 8.56 -2.56 -30.94
N THR A 52 7.70 -3.29 -30.24
CA THR A 52 7.94 -4.67 -29.81
C THR A 52 7.98 -5.68 -30.97
N ASP A 53 7.46 -5.32 -32.13
CA ASP A 53 7.41 -6.14 -33.35
C ASP A 53 8.78 -6.36 -33.99
N GLN A 54 9.78 -5.55 -33.64
CA GLN A 54 11.16 -5.68 -34.13
C GLN A 54 12.04 -6.56 -33.23
N MET A 55 11.54 -6.98 -32.07
CA MET A 55 12.27 -7.85 -31.16
C MET A 55 12.34 -9.28 -31.70
N ALA A 56 13.48 -9.95 -31.50
CA ALA A 56 13.68 -11.34 -31.87
C ALA A 56 14.39 -12.10 -30.74
N PHE A 57 14.13 -13.40 -30.63
CA PHE A 57 14.90 -14.26 -29.74
C PHE A 57 16.33 -14.39 -30.25
N HIS A 58 17.29 -14.51 -29.33
CA HIS A 58 18.67 -14.83 -29.70
C HIS A 58 18.76 -16.24 -30.30
N ASP A 59 19.84 -16.55 -31.00
CA ASP A 59 20.08 -17.91 -31.47
C ASP A 59 20.30 -18.84 -30.26
N PRO A 60 19.52 -19.93 -30.06
CA PRO A 60 19.78 -20.86 -28.97
C PRO A 60 21.18 -21.51 -29.05
N PHE A 61 21.78 -21.63 -30.23
CA PHE A 61 23.13 -22.16 -30.42
C PHE A 61 24.25 -21.17 -30.01
N ALA A 62 23.89 -19.96 -29.56
CA ALA A 62 24.84 -19.06 -28.91
C ALA A 62 25.30 -19.60 -27.53
N PHE A 63 24.51 -20.48 -26.89
CA PHE A 63 24.98 -21.25 -25.75
C PHE A 63 26.02 -22.29 -26.20
N LYS A 64 27.19 -22.26 -25.58
CA LYS A 64 28.35 -23.09 -25.93
C LYS A 64 28.03 -24.59 -25.92
N ASP A 65 27.26 -25.04 -24.93
CA ASP A 65 26.93 -26.45 -24.75
C ASP A 65 25.64 -26.86 -25.47
N MET A 66 24.91 -25.94 -26.11
CA MET A 66 23.65 -26.27 -26.80
C MET A 66 23.80 -27.35 -27.89
N PRO A 67 24.82 -27.31 -28.77
CA PRO A 67 25.03 -28.41 -29.72
C PRO A 67 25.20 -29.78 -29.05
N LYS A 68 25.90 -29.81 -27.91
CA LYS A 68 26.16 -31.03 -27.13
C LYS A 68 24.88 -31.56 -26.48
N VAL A 69 24.03 -30.67 -25.97
CA VAL A 69 22.70 -30.99 -25.42
C VAL A 69 21.81 -31.59 -26.50
N VAL A 70 21.68 -30.92 -27.66
CA VAL A 70 20.86 -31.38 -28.78
C VAL A 70 21.32 -32.75 -29.27
N GLU A 71 22.63 -32.97 -29.46
CA GLU A 71 23.18 -34.27 -29.88
C GLU A 71 22.84 -35.39 -28.87
N ARG A 72 22.99 -35.11 -27.57
CA ARG A 72 22.74 -36.11 -26.52
C ARG A 72 21.26 -36.48 -26.41
N ILE A 73 20.37 -35.50 -26.50
CA ILE A 73 18.93 -35.72 -26.47
C ILE A 73 18.50 -36.49 -27.73
N GLN A 74 18.98 -36.09 -28.91
CA GLN A 74 18.66 -36.79 -30.15
C GLN A 74 19.17 -38.25 -30.14
N ARG A 75 20.34 -38.50 -29.52
CA ARG A 75 20.83 -39.86 -29.29
C ARG A 75 19.86 -40.67 -28.43
N ALA A 76 19.42 -40.11 -27.30
CA ALA A 76 18.45 -40.77 -26.41
C ALA A 76 17.17 -41.14 -27.17
N VAL A 77 16.62 -40.20 -27.95
CA VAL A 77 15.43 -40.41 -28.78
C VAL A 77 15.65 -41.54 -29.80
N ASN A 78 16.77 -41.51 -30.53
CA ASN A 78 17.07 -42.49 -31.58
C ASN A 78 17.30 -43.90 -31.02
N GLU A 79 17.87 -44.00 -29.82
CA GLU A 79 18.17 -45.28 -29.15
C GLU A 79 17.01 -45.78 -28.27
N GLY A 80 15.94 -44.99 -28.12
CA GLY A 80 14.79 -45.34 -27.27
C GLY A 80 15.12 -45.32 -25.78
N GLU A 81 16.06 -44.47 -25.38
CA GLU A 81 16.44 -44.24 -23.99
C GLU A 81 15.35 -43.47 -23.23
N MET A 82 15.11 -43.85 -21.97
CA MET A 82 14.24 -43.08 -21.06
C MET A 82 14.97 -41.84 -20.53
N ILE A 83 14.30 -40.70 -20.61
CA ILE A 83 14.77 -39.39 -20.14
C ILE A 83 13.97 -38.98 -18.90
N LEU A 84 14.64 -38.54 -17.84
CA LEU A 84 13.99 -37.93 -16.68
C LEU A 84 14.14 -36.41 -16.75
N ILE A 85 13.02 -35.68 -16.76
CA ILE A 85 13.00 -34.24 -16.54
C ILE A 85 12.81 -33.98 -15.06
N TYR A 86 13.81 -33.39 -14.41
CA TYR A 86 13.77 -33.07 -12.99
C TYR A 86 13.54 -31.56 -12.82
N GLY A 87 12.35 -31.15 -12.38
CA GLY A 87 12.01 -29.74 -12.19
C GLY A 87 12.02 -29.29 -10.72
N ASP A 88 11.71 -28.02 -10.48
CA ASP A 88 11.43 -27.49 -9.15
C ASP A 88 9.91 -27.36 -8.88
N TYR A 89 9.53 -27.18 -7.61
CA TYR A 89 8.14 -27.21 -7.13
C TYR A 89 7.37 -25.89 -7.31
N ASP A 90 8.00 -24.84 -7.82
CA ASP A 90 7.33 -23.56 -8.07
C ASP A 90 6.87 -23.43 -9.53
N VAL A 91 6.30 -22.28 -9.89
CA VAL A 91 5.74 -22.04 -11.22
C VAL A 91 6.82 -22.14 -12.30
N ASP A 92 8.03 -21.67 -12.03
CA ASP A 92 9.10 -21.66 -13.03
C ASP A 92 9.57 -23.08 -13.30
N GLY A 93 9.87 -23.86 -12.25
CA GLY A 93 10.21 -25.27 -12.37
C GLY A 93 9.13 -26.13 -13.02
N VAL A 94 7.87 -25.97 -12.60
CA VAL A 94 6.74 -26.73 -13.15
C VAL A 94 6.48 -26.38 -14.63
N SER A 95 6.54 -25.10 -14.99
CA SER A 95 6.35 -24.69 -16.40
C SER A 95 7.53 -25.09 -17.28
N SER A 96 8.77 -25.02 -16.76
CA SER A 96 9.98 -25.49 -17.43
C SER A 96 9.90 -26.98 -17.75
N ALA A 97 9.45 -27.80 -16.80
CA ALA A 97 9.27 -29.23 -16.98
C ALA A 97 8.23 -29.52 -18.07
N ALA A 98 7.11 -28.78 -18.07
CA ALA A 98 6.07 -28.92 -19.09
C ALA A 98 6.58 -28.55 -20.49
N ILE A 99 7.34 -27.45 -20.62
CA ILE A 99 7.93 -27.00 -21.89
C ILE A 99 8.84 -28.09 -22.47
N LEU A 100 9.78 -28.59 -21.66
CA LEU A 100 10.74 -29.58 -22.12
C LEU A 100 10.05 -30.92 -22.43
N TRP A 101 9.06 -31.31 -21.62
CA TRP A 101 8.27 -32.51 -21.88
C TRP A 101 7.58 -32.43 -23.25
N HIS A 102 6.89 -31.34 -23.56
CA HIS A 102 6.24 -31.18 -24.86
C HIS A 102 7.23 -31.24 -26.03
N ALA A 103 8.38 -30.57 -25.92
CA ALA A 103 9.41 -30.60 -26.95
C ALA A 103 9.98 -32.02 -27.17
N LEU A 104 10.24 -32.76 -26.09
CA LEU A 104 10.74 -34.14 -26.17
C LEU A 104 9.71 -35.07 -26.80
N ILE A 105 8.44 -34.97 -26.43
CA ILE A 105 7.37 -35.78 -27.02
C ILE A 105 7.20 -35.47 -28.52
N GLU A 106 7.29 -34.20 -28.92
CA GLU A 106 7.17 -33.79 -30.33
C GLU A 106 8.27 -34.42 -31.22
N ILE A 107 9.51 -34.51 -30.71
CA ILE A 107 10.61 -35.15 -31.45
C ILE A 107 10.63 -36.68 -31.30
N GLY A 108 9.65 -37.27 -30.59
CA GLY A 108 9.49 -38.72 -30.42
C GLY A 108 10.26 -39.35 -29.27
N GLY A 109 10.71 -38.54 -28.29
CA GLY A 109 11.39 -39.01 -27.08
C GLY A 109 10.47 -39.68 -26.08
N MET A 110 11.07 -40.46 -25.17
CA MET A 110 10.39 -41.05 -24.01
C MET A 110 10.84 -40.31 -22.76
N ALA A 111 9.94 -39.53 -22.16
CA ALA A 111 10.27 -38.69 -21.02
C ALA A 111 9.25 -38.81 -19.89
N GLU A 112 9.75 -38.84 -18.66
CA GLU A 112 8.95 -38.69 -17.44
C GLU A 112 9.41 -37.44 -16.70
N CYS A 113 8.50 -36.83 -15.95
CA CYS A 113 8.81 -35.66 -15.14
C CYS A 113 8.82 -36.03 -13.65
N TYR A 114 9.72 -35.39 -12.92
CA TYR A 114 9.82 -35.50 -11.48
C TYR A 114 9.92 -34.11 -10.86
N ILE A 115 9.08 -33.85 -9.86
CA ILE A 115 9.09 -32.62 -9.07
C ILE A 115 9.29 -32.98 -7.60
N PRO A 116 10.35 -32.49 -6.94
CA PRO A 116 10.66 -32.85 -5.56
C PRO A 116 9.64 -32.31 -4.57
N ASN A 117 9.44 -33.01 -3.46
CA ASN A 117 8.60 -32.51 -2.37
C ASN A 117 9.42 -31.64 -1.40
N ARG A 118 9.04 -30.36 -1.31
CA ARG A 118 9.71 -29.35 -0.47
C ARG A 118 9.83 -29.72 1.02
N PHE A 119 8.90 -30.50 1.54
CA PHE A 119 8.84 -30.85 2.96
C PHE A 119 9.68 -32.07 3.31
N THR A 120 9.64 -33.10 2.46
CA THR A 120 10.33 -34.37 2.71
C THR A 120 11.73 -34.41 2.12
N GLU A 121 11.97 -33.68 1.03
CA GLU A 121 13.22 -33.75 0.25
C GLU A 121 13.97 -32.42 0.21
N GLY A 122 13.26 -31.29 0.29
CA GLY A 122 13.85 -29.96 0.25
C GLY A 122 13.85 -29.37 -1.15
N TYR A 123 14.86 -28.54 -1.46
CA TYR A 123 14.99 -27.83 -2.74
C TYR A 123 16.16 -28.38 -3.55
N GLY A 124 15.95 -28.45 -4.88
CA GLY A 124 16.94 -28.88 -5.85
C GLY A 124 17.11 -30.40 -5.91
N PRO A 125 18.08 -30.87 -6.74
CA PRO A 125 18.40 -32.29 -6.85
C PRO A 125 18.70 -32.94 -5.50
N ASN A 126 18.30 -34.20 -5.35
CA ASN A 126 18.67 -35.00 -4.18
C ASN A 126 19.15 -36.40 -4.60
N GLU A 127 20.08 -36.94 -3.80
CA GLU A 127 20.71 -38.23 -4.06
C GLU A 127 19.70 -39.39 -4.17
N ALA A 128 18.66 -39.39 -3.33
CA ALA A 128 17.68 -40.48 -3.32
C ALA A 128 16.91 -40.57 -4.64
N ALA A 129 16.46 -39.43 -5.17
CA ALA A 129 15.76 -39.35 -6.45
C ALA A 129 16.67 -39.77 -7.62
N PHE A 130 17.95 -39.40 -7.60
CA PHE A 130 18.90 -39.78 -8.66
C PHE A 130 19.30 -41.25 -8.63
N ARG A 131 19.41 -41.85 -7.43
CA ARG A 131 19.57 -43.30 -7.31
C ARG A 131 18.34 -44.05 -7.81
N TRP A 132 17.14 -43.58 -7.45
CA TRP A 132 15.89 -44.11 -7.98
C TRP A 132 15.83 -44.02 -9.51
N ALA A 133 16.23 -42.88 -10.09
CA ALA A 133 16.24 -42.71 -11.54
C ALA A 133 17.15 -43.74 -12.24
N ALA A 134 18.34 -43.99 -11.69
CA ALA A 134 19.22 -45.02 -12.22
C ALA A 134 18.63 -46.44 -12.07
N GLU A 135 17.94 -46.72 -10.96
CA GLU A 135 17.28 -48.01 -10.71
C GLU A 135 16.10 -48.29 -11.67
N GLU A 136 15.33 -47.26 -12.03
CA GLU A 136 14.24 -47.33 -13.02
C GLU A 136 14.74 -47.35 -14.48
N GLY A 137 16.05 -47.21 -14.68
CA GLY A 137 16.68 -47.34 -16.01
C GLY A 137 16.69 -46.06 -16.84
N PHE A 138 16.53 -44.89 -16.22
CA PHE A 138 16.81 -43.62 -16.88
C PHE A 138 18.30 -43.52 -17.19
N SER A 139 18.62 -43.12 -18.43
CA SER A 139 20.02 -42.99 -18.91
C SER A 139 20.43 -41.53 -19.14
N LEU A 140 19.47 -40.63 -19.05
CA LEU A 140 19.64 -39.19 -19.14
C LEU A 140 18.71 -38.50 -18.13
N VAL A 141 19.29 -37.65 -17.29
CA VAL A 141 18.54 -36.71 -16.44
C VAL A 141 18.76 -35.31 -16.99
N ILE A 142 17.68 -34.56 -17.15
CA ILE A 142 17.72 -33.14 -17.50
C ILE A 142 17.08 -32.36 -16.36
N THR A 143 17.87 -31.58 -15.62
CA THR A 143 17.30 -30.67 -14.61
C THR A 143 16.81 -29.40 -15.28
N VAL A 144 15.66 -28.92 -14.85
CA VAL A 144 15.08 -27.64 -15.26
C VAL A 144 14.85 -26.78 -14.03
N ASP A 145 15.25 -25.52 -14.12
CA ASP A 145 15.12 -24.53 -13.03
C ASP A 145 15.84 -24.94 -11.72
N CYS A 146 16.78 -25.87 -11.81
CA CYS A 146 17.58 -26.30 -10.68
C CYS A 146 18.84 -27.04 -11.14
N GLY A 147 19.73 -27.30 -10.18
CA GLY A 147 20.89 -28.18 -10.34
C GLY A 147 22.24 -27.48 -10.34
N ILE A 148 22.32 -26.17 -10.55
CA ILE A 148 23.60 -25.42 -10.54
C ILE A 148 24.34 -25.54 -9.21
N SER A 149 23.62 -25.79 -8.11
CA SER A 149 24.18 -25.94 -6.77
C SER A 149 24.43 -27.39 -6.34
N GLY A 150 24.01 -28.38 -7.13
CA GLY A 150 23.99 -29.82 -6.80
C GLY A 150 25.27 -30.56 -7.18
N ILE A 151 26.39 -30.18 -6.56
CA ILE A 151 27.72 -30.75 -6.89
C ILE A 151 27.77 -32.24 -6.56
N HIS A 152 27.34 -32.61 -5.34
CA HIS A 152 27.34 -34.00 -4.87
C HIS A 152 26.39 -34.86 -5.70
N GLU A 153 25.20 -34.33 -6.01
CA GLU A 153 24.20 -35.03 -6.78
C GLU A 153 24.65 -35.28 -8.24
N ALA A 154 25.38 -34.35 -8.84
CA ALA A 154 26.00 -34.55 -10.15
C ALA A 154 27.05 -35.68 -10.12
N ASP A 155 27.89 -35.73 -9.08
CA ASP A 155 28.87 -36.80 -8.89
C ASP A 155 28.17 -38.17 -8.74
N VAL A 156 27.06 -38.23 -8.00
CA VAL A 156 26.26 -39.47 -7.85
C VAL A 156 25.75 -39.99 -9.19
N LEU A 157 25.16 -39.16 -10.05
CA LEU A 157 24.69 -39.61 -11.37
C LEU A 157 25.84 -40.10 -12.25
N LYS A 158 26.99 -39.41 -12.18
CA LYS A 158 28.20 -39.80 -12.89
C LYS A 158 28.72 -41.17 -12.44
N GLU A 159 28.70 -41.46 -11.14
CA GLU A 159 29.04 -42.78 -10.58
C GLU A 159 28.07 -43.87 -11.05
N LEU A 160 26.79 -43.53 -11.21
CA LEU A 160 25.73 -44.44 -11.68
C LEU A 160 25.74 -44.62 -13.21
N GLY A 161 26.57 -43.87 -13.94
CA GLY A 161 26.66 -43.94 -15.40
C GLY A 161 25.47 -43.29 -16.11
N VAL A 162 24.78 -42.36 -15.46
CA VAL A 162 23.65 -41.61 -16.01
C VAL A 162 24.14 -40.22 -16.42
N ASP A 163 23.90 -39.81 -17.67
CA ASP A 163 24.28 -38.49 -18.13
C ASP A 163 23.37 -37.43 -17.49
N LEU A 164 23.95 -36.31 -17.03
CA LEU A 164 23.23 -35.17 -16.46
C LEU A 164 23.36 -33.94 -17.36
N ILE A 165 22.24 -33.38 -17.79
CA ILE A 165 22.18 -32.05 -18.42
C ILE A 165 21.54 -31.09 -17.42
N ILE A 166 22.21 -29.97 -17.13
CA ILE A 166 21.66 -28.94 -16.24
C ILE A 166 21.15 -27.78 -17.07
N THR A 167 19.90 -27.40 -16.88
CA THR A 167 19.30 -26.17 -17.43
C THR A 167 18.79 -25.34 -16.26
N ASP A 168 19.46 -24.22 -15.99
CA ASP A 168 19.26 -23.47 -14.75
C ASP A 168 19.61 -21.98 -14.97
N HIS A 169 19.19 -21.12 -14.06
CA HIS A 169 19.41 -19.68 -14.09
C HIS A 169 19.81 -19.09 -12.72
N HIS A 170 19.75 -19.88 -11.65
CA HIS A 170 20.07 -19.47 -10.29
C HIS A 170 21.52 -18.98 -10.12
N GLU A 171 21.80 -18.28 -9.02
CA GLU A 171 23.17 -17.80 -8.76
C GLU A 171 24.14 -18.97 -8.60
N ALA A 172 25.17 -18.99 -9.46
CA ALA A 172 26.18 -20.05 -9.46
C ALA A 172 27.17 -19.90 -8.30
N LYS A 173 27.55 -21.03 -7.70
CA LYS A 173 28.65 -21.10 -6.72
C LYS A 173 30.01 -21.01 -7.42
N GLU A 174 31.08 -20.80 -6.65
CA GLU A 174 32.47 -20.80 -7.16
C GLU A 174 32.83 -22.12 -7.87
N THR A 175 32.32 -23.24 -7.35
CA THR A 175 32.49 -24.57 -7.95
C THR A 175 31.18 -24.99 -8.62
N LEU A 176 31.28 -25.38 -9.89
CA LEU A 176 30.15 -25.87 -10.69
C LEU A 176 30.07 -27.40 -10.64
N PRO A 177 28.87 -27.99 -10.76
CA PRO A 177 28.67 -29.43 -10.87
C PRO A 177 29.30 -30.03 -12.13
N ASP A 178 29.85 -31.23 -12.01
CA ASP A 178 30.46 -32.00 -13.12
C ASP A 178 29.38 -32.74 -13.92
N ALA A 179 28.59 -31.97 -14.68
CA ALA A 179 27.51 -32.47 -15.53
C ALA A 179 28.00 -32.80 -16.96
N PHE A 180 27.22 -33.60 -17.70
CA PHE A 180 27.48 -33.84 -19.11
C PHE A 180 27.39 -32.54 -19.92
N ALA A 181 26.42 -31.67 -19.64
CA ALA A 181 26.33 -30.34 -20.26
C ALA A 181 25.62 -29.34 -19.34
N LEU A 182 25.91 -28.05 -19.51
CA LEU A 182 25.31 -26.97 -18.74
C LEU A 182 24.79 -25.86 -19.66
N ILE A 183 23.49 -25.57 -19.58
CA ILE A 183 22.86 -24.40 -20.21
C ILE A 183 22.47 -23.43 -19.11
N HIS A 184 23.22 -22.33 -19.01
CA HIS A 184 23.00 -21.34 -17.97
C HIS A 184 23.34 -19.92 -18.44
N PRO A 185 22.37 -18.99 -18.50
CA PRO A 185 22.54 -17.66 -19.09
C PRO A 185 23.49 -16.78 -18.25
N GLY A 186 23.50 -16.94 -16.92
CA GLY A 186 24.42 -16.22 -16.03
C GLY A 186 25.87 -16.72 -16.01
N VAL A 187 26.15 -17.92 -16.54
CA VAL A 187 27.48 -18.56 -16.47
C VAL A 187 28.15 -18.60 -17.83
N ASP A 188 27.37 -18.73 -18.92
CA ASP A 188 27.91 -18.77 -20.28
C ASP A 188 28.05 -17.35 -20.86
N PRO A 189 29.28 -16.81 -20.99
CA PRO A 189 29.49 -15.46 -21.53
C PRO A 189 29.24 -15.36 -23.04
N ALA A 190 29.08 -16.48 -23.74
CA ALA A 190 28.77 -16.48 -25.18
C ALA A 190 27.30 -16.15 -25.45
N TYR A 191 26.41 -16.43 -24.50
CA TYR A 191 24.99 -16.16 -24.65
C TYR A 191 24.69 -14.66 -24.39
N PRO A 192 23.99 -13.95 -25.30
CA PRO A 192 23.90 -12.48 -25.20
C PRO A 192 23.04 -11.95 -24.05
N PHE A 193 22.18 -12.78 -23.44
CA PHE A 193 21.22 -12.34 -22.43
C PHE A 193 21.26 -13.22 -21.17
N SER A 194 21.75 -12.67 -20.07
CA SER A 194 22.11 -13.44 -18.88
C SER A 194 20.99 -13.66 -17.86
N LYS A 195 19.76 -13.23 -18.15
CA LYS A 195 18.69 -13.09 -17.14
C LYS A 195 17.44 -13.93 -17.41
N LEU A 196 17.50 -14.93 -18.28
CA LEU A 196 16.35 -15.81 -18.52
C LEU A 196 15.90 -16.46 -17.20
N ALA A 197 14.60 -16.64 -17.03
CA ALA A 197 14.02 -17.57 -16.04
C ALA A 197 14.31 -19.03 -16.45
N GLY A 198 14.14 -19.99 -15.54
CA GLY A 198 14.21 -21.42 -15.84
C GLY A 198 13.35 -21.81 -17.04
N ALA A 199 12.12 -21.31 -17.12
CA ALA A 199 11.21 -21.57 -18.23
C ALA A 199 11.69 -20.94 -19.53
N GLY A 200 12.37 -19.79 -19.44
CA GLY A 200 13.07 -19.18 -20.57
C GLY A 200 14.21 -20.06 -21.08
N VAL A 201 15.04 -20.62 -20.18
CA VAL A 201 16.12 -21.55 -20.53
C VAL A 201 15.56 -22.83 -21.17
N ALA A 202 14.52 -23.44 -20.59
CA ALA A 202 13.83 -24.60 -21.15
C ALA A 202 13.26 -24.31 -22.54
N PHE A 203 12.68 -23.11 -22.75
CA PHE A 203 12.21 -22.65 -24.05
C PHE A 203 13.35 -22.54 -25.08
N LYS A 204 14.55 -22.09 -24.68
CA LYS A 204 15.72 -22.07 -25.58
C LYS A 204 16.19 -23.48 -25.97
N VAL A 205 16.15 -24.43 -25.04
CA VAL A 205 16.46 -25.84 -25.34
C VAL A 205 15.41 -26.41 -26.30
N ALA A 206 14.12 -26.18 -26.06
CA ALA A 206 13.05 -26.58 -26.97
C ALA A 206 13.21 -25.96 -28.37
N HIS A 207 13.57 -24.68 -28.44
CA HIS A 207 13.87 -23.99 -29.70
C HIS A 207 15.01 -24.68 -30.47
N ALA A 208 16.11 -25.04 -29.79
CA ALA A 208 17.22 -25.76 -30.42
C ALA A 208 16.82 -27.17 -30.91
N LEU A 209 16.04 -27.90 -30.11
CA LEU A 209 15.60 -29.26 -30.43
C LEU A 209 14.63 -29.31 -31.61
N LEU A 210 13.72 -28.34 -31.69
CA LEU A 210 12.69 -28.26 -32.73
C LEU A 210 13.16 -27.54 -34.01
N ASP A 211 14.34 -26.93 -33.98
CA ASP A 211 14.93 -26.15 -35.08
C ASP A 211 14.00 -25.03 -35.60
N ARG A 212 13.19 -24.47 -34.69
CA ARG A 212 12.26 -23.35 -34.94
C ARG A 212 11.85 -22.71 -33.61
N GLU A 213 11.34 -21.48 -33.66
CA GLU A 213 10.68 -20.88 -32.51
C GLU A 213 9.42 -21.70 -32.13
N PRO A 214 9.33 -22.26 -30.92
CA PRO A 214 8.19 -23.07 -30.50
C PRO A 214 7.08 -22.18 -29.94
N VAL A 215 6.40 -21.46 -30.83
CA VAL A 215 5.37 -20.47 -30.47
C VAL A 215 4.24 -21.06 -29.62
N GLU A 216 3.96 -22.34 -29.79
CA GLU A 216 2.98 -23.13 -29.04
C GLU A 216 3.37 -23.42 -27.58
N LEU A 217 4.62 -23.11 -27.19
CA LEU A 217 5.12 -23.24 -25.82
C LEU A 217 5.26 -21.89 -25.10
N LEU A 218 4.99 -20.77 -25.80
CA LEU A 218 5.07 -19.43 -25.22
C LEU A 218 4.06 -19.22 -24.08
N ASP A 219 2.90 -19.89 -24.14
CA ASP A 219 1.87 -19.84 -23.11
C ASP A 219 2.32 -20.49 -21.78
N LEU A 220 3.25 -21.45 -21.84
CA LEU A 220 3.91 -22.03 -20.67
C LEU A 220 5.13 -21.20 -20.23
N ALA A 221 5.97 -20.76 -21.17
CA ALA A 221 7.20 -20.02 -20.87
C ALA A 221 6.95 -18.72 -20.09
N VAL A 222 5.85 -18.04 -20.41
CA VAL A 222 5.48 -16.79 -19.73
C VAL A 222 5.02 -17.00 -18.29
N LEU A 223 4.50 -18.19 -17.94
CA LEU A 223 4.10 -18.50 -16.57
C LEU A 223 5.31 -18.42 -15.64
N GLY A 224 6.37 -19.17 -15.96
CA GLY A 224 7.62 -19.14 -15.20
C GLY A 224 8.30 -17.78 -15.24
N THR A 225 8.43 -17.19 -16.43
CA THR A 225 9.08 -15.88 -16.62
C THR A 225 8.47 -14.77 -15.76
N ILE A 226 7.14 -14.70 -15.66
CA ILE A 226 6.47 -13.67 -14.84
C ILE A 226 6.44 -14.07 -13.37
N ALA A 227 6.21 -15.35 -13.04
CA ALA A 227 6.07 -15.80 -11.67
C ALA A 227 7.38 -15.82 -10.88
N ASP A 228 8.52 -16.03 -11.56
CA ASP A 228 9.86 -15.96 -10.96
C ASP A 228 10.35 -14.51 -10.74
N LEU A 229 9.59 -13.53 -11.25
CA LEU A 229 9.91 -12.12 -11.12
C LEU A 229 11.28 -11.75 -11.72
N VAL A 230 11.76 -12.45 -12.75
CA VAL A 230 12.97 -12.03 -13.47
C VAL A 230 12.76 -10.67 -14.15
N PRO A 231 13.83 -9.88 -14.38
CA PRO A 231 13.68 -8.60 -15.07
C PRO A 231 13.05 -8.73 -16.46
N LEU A 232 11.93 -8.06 -16.70
CA LEU A 232 11.20 -8.00 -17.97
C LEU A 232 11.86 -7.00 -18.94
N VAL A 233 13.10 -7.30 -19.31
CA VAL A 233 13.92 -6.61 -20.31
C VAL A 233 14.48 -7.63 -21.30
N GLY A 234 14.92 -7.20 -22.48
CA GLY A 234 15.53 -8.10 -23.48
C GLY A 234 14.61 -9.28 -23.85
N GLU A 235 15.14 -10.50 -23.86
CA GLU A 235 14.36 -11.69 -24.22
C GLU A 235 13.22 -11.99 -23.25
N ASN A 236 13.36 -11.70 -21.95
CA ASN A 236 12.25 -11.89 -21.00
C ASN A 236 11.06 -10.97 -21.31
N ARG A 237 11.34 -9.74 -21.77
CA ARG A 237 10.29 -8.83 -22.23
C ARG A 237 9.58 -9.39 -23.44
N LEU A 238 10.33 -9.93 -24.41
CA LEU A 238 9.75 -10.57 -25.60
C LEU A 238 8.91 -11.81 -25.24
N LEU A 239 9.43 -12.67 -24.35
CA LEU A 239 8.70 -13.82 -23.80
C LEU A 239 7.41 -13.38 -23.13
N ALA A 240 7.44 -12.32 -22.31
CA ALA A 240 6.25 -11.80 -21.65
C ALA A 240 5.22 -11.25 -22.66
N ILE A 241 5.64 -10.46 -23.64
CA ILE A 241 4.74 -9.89 -24.66
C ILE A 241 4.07 -11.02 -25.46
N ARG A 242 4.87 -11.83 -26.16
CA ARG A 242 4.34 -12.88 -27.05
C ARG A 242 3.68 -14.01 -26.26
N GLY A 243 4.10 -14.24 -25.03
CA GLY A 243 3.53 -15.25 -24.16
C GLY A 243 2.19 -14.83 -23.55
N ILE A 244 1.98 -13.56 -23.19
CA ILE A 244 0.67 -13.06 -22.78
C ILE A 244 -0.32 -13.12 -23.97
N GLU A 245 0.14 -12.79 -25.18
CA GLU A 245 -0.66 -12.98 -26.40
C GLU A 245 -1.02 -14.46 -26.60
N ALA A 246 -0.05 -15.36 -26.45
CA ALA A 246 -0.27 -16.81 -26.55
C ALA A 246 -1.21 -17.34 -25.46
N LEU A 247 -1.11 -16.84 -24.22
CA LEU A 247 -2.01 -17.20 -23.11
C LEU A 247 -3.46 -16.80 -23.40
N ASN A 248 -3.68 -15.62 -23.98
CA ASN A 248 -5.01 -15.16 -24.35
C ASN A 248 -5.60 -15.99 -25.51
N ALA A 249 -4.77 -16.50 -26.40
CA ALA A 249 -5.16 -17.35 -27.51
C ALA A 249 -5.13 -18.87 -27.20
N SER A 250 -4.69 -19.27 -25.99
CA SER A 250 -4.39 -20.67 -25.68
C SER A 250 -5.66 -21.53 -25.62
N GLU A 251 -5.61 -22.69 -26.29
CA GLU A 251 -6.63 -23.74 -26.18
C GLU A 251 -6.21 -24.87 -25.23
N ARG A 252 -5.06 -24.74 -24.57
CA ARG A 252 -4.50 -25.76 -23.67
C ARG A 252 -5.47 -26.02 -22.51
N PRO A 253 -5.85 -27.29 -22.24
CA PRO A 253 -6.81 -27.61 -21.18
C PRO A 253 -6.44 -27.03 -19.81
N GLY A 254 -5.17 -27.12 -19.43
CA GLY A 254 -4.65 -26.56 -18.17
C GLY A 254 -4.85 -25.05 -18.04
N ILE A 255 -4.55 -24.28 -19.10
CA ILE A 255 -4.70 -22.82 -19.10
C ILE A 255 -6.18 -22.42 -19.04
N LEU A 256 -7.04 -23.09 -19.82
CA LEU A 256 -8.47 -22.85 -19.79
C LEU A 256 -9.08 -23.16 -18.41
N ALA A 257 -8.63 -24.23 -17.77
CA ALA A 257 -9.04 -24.60 -16.42
C ALA A 257 -8.59 -23.57 -15.37
N LEU A 258 -7.36 -23.06 -15.48
CA LEU A 258 -6.86 -21.96 -14.63
C LEU A 258 -7.71 -20.70 -14.79
N ARG A 259 -8.07 -20.32 -16.03
CA ARG A 259 -8.95 -19.17 -16.29
C ARG A 259 -10.31 -19.32 -15.58
N ASP A 260 -10.90 -20.51 -15.63
CA ASP A 260 -12.17 -20.81 -14.98
C ASP A 260 -12.10 -20.66 -13.46
N VAL A 261 -11.15 -21.33 -12.80
CA VAL A 261 -11.02 -21.26 -11.33
C VAL A 261 -10.55 -19.88 -10.83
N CYS A 262 -9.92 -19.08 -11.69
CA CYS A 262 -9.59 -17.69 -11.40
C CYS A 262 -10.73 -16.71 -11.65
N SER A 263 -11.84 -17.16 -12.28
CA SER A 263 -12.93 -16.29 -12.74
C SER A 263 -12.48 -15.23 -13.75
N LEU A 264 -11.52 -15.59 -14.63
CA LEU A 264 -10.95 -14.74 -15.68
C LEU A 264 -11.34 -15.25 -17.08
N THR A 265 -12.52 -15.84 -17.24
CA THR A 265 -12.95 -16.44 -18.50
C THR A 265 -13.25 -15.40 -19.58
N GLU A 266 -13.79 -14.24 -19.19
CA GLU A 266 -14.15 -13.16 -20.11
C GLU A 266 -13.11 -12.02 -20.14
N ASP A 267 -12.13 -12.05 -19.23
CA ASP A 267 -11.12 -11.00 -19.07
C ASP A 267 -9.92 -11.20 -19.99
N GLU A 268 -9.30 -10.11 -20.42
CA GLU A 268 -7.98 -10.16 -21.05
C GLU A 268 -6.91 -10.45 -20.00
N LEU A 269 -6.09 -11.47 -20.24
CA LEU A 269 -5.00 -11.83 -19.33
C LEU A 269 -3.84 -10.86 -19.52
N THR A 270 -3.24 -10.46 -18.41
CA THR A 270 -2.06 -9.59 -18.36
C THR A 270 -0.97 -10.22 -17.49
N GLU A 271 0.16 -9.54 -17.31
CA GLU A 271 1.17 -9.89 -16.32
C GLU A 271 0.59 -10.03 -14.91
N GLU A 272 -0.45 -9.26 -14.57
CA GLU A 272 -1.07 -9.31 -13.25
C GLU A 272 -1.87 -10.60 -13.10
N SER A 273 -2.54 -11.05 -14.16
CA SER A 273 -3.24 -12.35 -14.16
C SER A 273 -2.26 -13.49 -13.90
N VAL A 274 -1.08 -13.46 -14.54
CA VAL A 274 -0.04 -14.48 -14.34
C VAL A 274 0.54 -14.40 -12.93
N GLY A 275 1.02 -13.21 -12.52
CA GLY A 275 1.72 -13.01 -11.24
C GLY A 275 0.84 -13.11 -9.99
N PHE A 276 -0.42 -12.67 -10.06
CA PHE A 276 -1.31 -12.56 -8.89
C PHE A 276 -2.52 -13.51 -8.91
N ALA A 277 -2.86 -14.14 -10.04
CA ALA A 277 -3.96 -15.12 -10.08
C ALA A 277 -3.48 -16.55 -10.36
N PHE A 278 -2.69 -16.77 -11.43
CA PHE A 278 -2.25 -18.11 -11.83
C PHE A 278 -1.10 -18.61 -10.97
N GLY A 279 -0.03 -17.82 -10.85
CA GLY A 279 1.16 -18.13 -10.09
C GLY A 279 0.85 -18.58 -8.66
N PRO A 280 0.02 -17.85 -7.89
CA PRO A 280 -0.33 -18.25 -6.52
C PRO A 280 -1.06 -19.59 -6.40
N ARG A 281 -1.81 -20.04 -7.41
CA ARG A 281 -2.52 -21.34 -7.41
C ARG A 281 -1.58 -22.49 -7.72
N ILE A 282 -0.75 -22.34 -8.75
CA ILE A 282 0.29 -23.31 -9.09
C ILE A 282 1.25 -23.48 -7.89
N ASN A 283 1.75 -22.38 -7.33
CA ASN A 283 2.62 -22.39 -6.16
C ASN A 283 1.96 -22.89 -4.86
N ALA A 284 0.63 -22.96 -4.79
CA ALA A 284 -0.03 -23.43 -3.57
C ALA A 284 0.22 -24.92 -3.32
N ALA A 285 0.33 -25.72 -4.38
CA ALA A 285 0.60 -27.15 -4.30
C ALA A 285 1.94 -27.43 -3.60
N GLY A 286 3.05 -26.91 -4.12
CA GLY A 286 4.38 -27.07 -3.51
C GLY A 286 4.57 -26.37 -2.15
N ARG A 287 3.63 -25.52 -1.72
CA ARG A 287 3.64 -24.85 -0.40
C ARG A 287 2.83 -25.56 0.66
N LEU A 288 2.02 -26.55 0.29
CA LEU A 288 1.20 -27.31 1.24
C LEU A 288 1.45 -28.82 1.16
N ASP A 289 1.85 -29.33 0.00
CA ASP A 289 2.06 -30.74 -0.28
C ASP A 289 2.98 -30.92 -1.51
N SER A 290 2.73 -31.93 -2.35
CA SER A 290 3.39 -32.15 -3.65
C SER A 290 2.95 -31.15 -4.73
N ALA A 291 3.90 -30.71 -5.56
CA ALA A 291 3.66 -29.86 -6.72
C ALA A 291 3.31 -30.63 -8.02
N MET A 292 3.38 -31.97 -8.01
CA MET A 292 3.03 -32.80 -9.18
C MET A 292 1.64 -32.51 -9.78
N PRO A 293 0.57 -32.28 -9.00
CA PRO A 293 -0.75 -31.93 -9.55
C PRO A 293 -0.74 -30.67 -10.41
N ALA A 294 0.17 -29.73 -10.14
CA ALA A 294 0.31 -28.52 -10.94
C ALA A 294 0.92 -28.81 -12.31
N LEU A 295 1.92 -29.69 -12.37
CA LEU A 295 2.51 -30.16 -13.62
C LEU A 295 1.51 -30.99 -14.43
N GLU A 296 0.86 -31.96 -13.80
CA GLU A 296 -0.16 -32.81 -14.44
C GLU A 296 -1.27 -31.96 -15.07
N MET A 297 -1.67 -30.86 -14.43
CA MET A 297 -2.67 -29.94 -14.97
C MET A 297 -2.18 -29.25 -16.26
N LEU A 298 -0.92 -28.84 -16.33
CA LEU A 298 -0.35 -28.22 -17.53
C LEU A 298 -0.16 -29.22 -18.69
N LEU A 299 0.07 -30.49 -18.35
CA LEU A 299 0.22 -31.60 -19.30
C LEU A 299 -1.10 -32.26 -19.71
N ALA A 300 -2.19 -32.00 -19.00
CA ALA A 300 -3.48 -32.65 -19.20
C ALA A 300 -3.99 -32.53 -20.65
N GLU A 301 -4.40 -33.66 -21.23
CA GLU A 301 -4.91 -33.74 -22.60
C GLU A 301 -6.41 -33.42 -22.70
N SER A 302 -7.13 -33.47 -21.57
CA SER A 302 -8.57 -33.27 -21.51
C SER A 302 -8.98 -32.13 -20.58
N LYS A 303 -10.06 -31.44 -20.94
CA LYS A 303 -10.63 -30.35 -20.12
C LYS A 303 -11.12 -30.83 -18.75
N ASP A 304 -11.65 -32.04 -18.67
CA ASP A 304 -12.19 -32.59 -17.43
C ASP A 304 -11.09 -32.90 -16.41
N GLU A 305 -9.99 -33.50 -16.87
CA GLU A 305 -8.79 -33.76 -16.06
C GLU A 305 -8.14 -32.45 -15.59
N ALA A 306 -7.91 -31.52 -16.53
CA ALA A 306 -7.35 -30.21 -16.20
C ALA A 306 -8.21 -29.45 -15.18
N LEU A 307 -9.54 -29.47 -15.34
CA LEU A 307 -10.45 -28.79 -14.43
C LEU A 307 -10.49 -29.45 -13.03
N HIS A 308 -10.35 -30.77 -12.96
CA HIS A 308 -10.25 -31.46 -11.68
C HIS A 308 -9.00 -31.00 -10.90
N LEU A 309 -7.84 -31.01 -11.57
CA LEU A 309 -6.58 -30.58 -10.97
C LEU A 309 -6.59 -29.08 -10.65
N ALA A 310 -7.10 -28.21 -11.54
CA ALA A 310 -7.20 -26.78 -11.28
C ALA A 310 -8.06 -26.46 -10.04
N LYS A 311 -9.15 -27.21 -9.82
CA LYS A 311 -9.98 -27.08 -8.61
C LYS A 311 -9.25 -27.52 -7.35
N GLN A 312 -8.42 -28.56 -7.44
CA GLN A 312 -7.55 -28.97 -6.34
C GLN A 312 -6.55 -27.87 -6.00
N LEU A 313 -5.86 -27.29 -7.00
CA LEU A 313 -4.94 -26.17 -6.81
C LEU A 313 -5.62 -24.93 -6.21
N ASP A 314 -6.84 -24.60 -6.66
CA ASP A 314 -7.61 -23.48 -6.12
C ASP A 314 -8.02 -23.73 -4.66
N GLN A 315 -8.37 -24.97 -4.30
CA GLN A 315 -8.66 -25.34 -2.92
C GLN A 315 -7.41 -25.24 -2.03
N GLN A 316 -6.26 -25.72 -2.50
CA GLN A 316 -4.98 -25.57 -1.81
C GLN A 316 -4.60 -24.10 -1.65
N ASN A 317 -4.82 -23.28 -2.68
CA ASN A 317 -4.58 -21.84 -2.60
C ASN A 317 -5.44 -21.15 -1.53
N LYS A 318 -6.73 -21.49 -1.44
CA LYS A 318 -7.64 -20.98 -0.39
C LYS A 318 -7.16 -21.41 1.00
N GLN A 319 -6.84 -22.69 1.19
CA GLN A 319 -6.28 -23.20 2.44
C GLN A 319 -4.99 -22.46 2.84
N ARG A 320 -4.08 -22.25 1.88
CA ARG A 320 -2.85 -21.49 2.11
C ARG A 320 -3.15 -20.06 2.52
N GLN A 321 -4.09 -19.38 1.87
CA GLN A 321 -4.50 -18.02 2.21
C GLN A 321 -5.08 -17.94 3.63
N ASP A 322 -5.90 -18.91 4.03
CA ASP A 322 -6.48 -19.01 5.38
C ASP A 322 -5.38 -19.21 6.45
N ILE A 323 -4.44 -20.13 6.22
CA ILE A 323 -3.30 -20.34 7.13
C ILE A 323 -2.44 -19.07 7.22
N VAL A 324 -2.11 -18.44 6.10
CA VAL A 324 -1.34 -17.18 6.07
C VAL A 324 -2.07 -16.08 6.84
N LYS A 325 -3.40 -15.97 6.68
CA LYS A 325 -4.21 -14.98 7.40
C LYS A 325 -4.16 -15.23 8.91
N GLN A 326 -4.39 -16.46 9.34
CA GLN A 326 -4.35 -16.81 10.77
C GLN A 326 -2.98 -16.50 11.38
N ILE A 327 -1.89 -16.98 10.76
CA ILE A 327 -0.52 -16.75 11.26
C ILE A 327 -0.20 -15.24 11.27
N ALA A 328 -0.64 -14.48 10.28
CA ALA A 328 -0.43 -13.02 10.24
C ALA A 328 -1.17 -12.28 11.36
N GLU A 329 -2.39 -12.71 11.70
CA GLU A 329 -3.17 -12.16 12.81
C GLU A 329 -2.49 -12.47 14.16
N GLU A 330 -2.07 -13.71 14.38
CA GLU A 330 -1.35 -14.14 15.58
C GLU A 330 -0.01 -13.41 15.73
N ALA A 331 0.81 -13.37 14.68
CA ALA A 331 2.09 -12.69 14.68
C ALA A 331 1.95 -11.18 14.87
N THR A 332 0.92 -10.57 14.28
CA THR A 332 0.58 -9.16 14.51
C THR A 332 0.27 -8.91 15.98
N ALA A 333 -0.57 -9.74 16.60
CA ALA A 333 -0.93 -9.59 18.00
C ALA A 333 0.31 -9.70 18.91
N LEU A 334 1.21 -10.65 18.64
CA LEU A 334 2.47 -10.81 19.37
C LEU A 334 3.37 -9.58 19.23
N VAL A 335 3.49 -9.01 18.02
CA VAL A 335 4.27 -7.79 17.78
C VAL A 335 3.69 -6.62 18.57
N GLU A 336 2.39 -6.37 18.45
CA GLU A 336 1.74 -5.23 19.13
C GLU A 336 1.77 -5.35 20.66
N GLU A 337 1.72 -6.57 21.21
CA GLU A 337 1.76 -6.81 22.65
C GLU A 337 3.18 -6.74 23.24
N ARG A 338 4.17 -7.32 22.54
CA ARG A 338 5.50 -7.60 23.14
C ARG A 338 6.69 -6.94 22.44
N PHE A 339 6.60 -6.69 21.13
CA PHE A 339 7.75 -6.32 20.29
C PHE A 339 7.51 -5.03 19.50
N LYS A 340 6.59 -4.18 19.96
CA LYS A 340 6.18 -2.97 19.25
C LYS A 340 7.33 -1.97 19.05
N GLU A 341 8.26 -1.93 20.00
CA GLU A 341 9.43 -1.04 19.97
C GLU A 341 10.66 -1.68 19.31
N ASP A 342 10.60 -2.97 18.98
CA ASP A 342 11.73 -3.68 18.37
C ASP A 342 11.94 -3.19 16.94
N ARG A 343 13.20 -2.90 16.60
CA ARG A 343 13.62 -2.52 15.25
C ARG A 343 13.73 -3.73 14.32
N VAL A 344 14.00 -4.91 14.86
CA VAL A 344 13.95 -6.20 14.15
C VAL A 344 12.91 -7.08 14.82
N LEU A 345 11.87 -7.45 14.08
CA LEU A 345 10.77 -8.27 14.59
C LEU A 345 11.14 -9.75 14.46
N VAL A 346 11.53 -10.37 15.57
CA VAL A 346 11.74 -11.84 15.62
C VAL A 346 10.54 -12.45 16.33
N VAL A 347 9.69 -13.16 15.59
CA VAL A 347 8.43 -13.74 16.10
C VAL A 347 8.45 -15.25 15.89
N ASP A 348 8.02 -15.99 16.92
CA ASP A 348 8.09 -17.44 16.97
C ASP A 348 6.83 -18.08 17.57
N ALA A 349 6.47 -19.27 17.08
CA ALA A 349 5.40 -20.12 17.63
C ALA A 349 5.62 -21.61 17.29
N ALA A 350 4.93 -22.52 17.97
CA ALA A 350 5.07 -23.97 17.73
C ALA A 350 4.25 -24.51 16.54
N ASP A 351 3.06 -23.95 16.29
CA ASP A 351 2.08 -24.52 15.35
C ASP A 351 2.06 -23.84 13.97
N TRP A 352 3.09 -23.07 13.62
CA TRP A 352 3.15 -22.36 12.35
C TRP A 352 3.64 -23.24 11.22
N ASN A 353 2.98 -23.17 10.05
CA ASN A 353 3.40 -23.94 8.89
C ASN A 353 4.66 -23.31 8.24
N PRO A 354 5.81 -24.01 8.19
CA PRO A 354 7.07 -23.47 7.68
C PRO A 354 7.02 -23.16 6.17
N GLY A 355 6.11 -23.76 5.41
CA GLY A 355 5.92 -23.48 3.97
C GLY A 355 5.35 -22.09 3.68
N VAL A 356 4.76 -21.41 4.68
CA VAL A 356 4.11 -20.11 4.51
C VAL A 356 4.66 -18.99 5.39
N VAL A 357 5.50 -19.27 6.39
CA VAL A 357 6.05 -18.24 7.29
C VAL A 357 6.81 -17.13 6.54
N GLY A 358 7.46 -17.44 5.42
CA GLY A 358 8.12 -16.42 4.58
C GLY A 358 7.15 -15.44 3.92
N ILE A 359 5.92 -15.87 3.62
CA ILE A 359 4.86 -15.00 3.09
C ILE A 359 4.39 -14.05 4.20
N VAL A 360 4.21 -14.57 5.42
CA VAL A 360 3.81 -13.75 6.57
C VAL A 360 4.90 -12.76 6.96
N ALA A 361 6.18 -13.17 6.94
CA ALA A 361 7.31 -12.27 7.15
C ALA A 361 7.26 -11.08 6.18
N SER A 362 7.01 -11.35 4.88
CA SER A 362 6.88 -10.29 3.87
C SER A 362 5.73 -9.31 4.18
N ARG A 363 4.56 -9.82 4.60
CA ARG A 363 3.42 -8.97 5.00
C ARG A 363 3.71 -8.12 6.24
N LEU A 364 4.45 -8.65 7.20
CA LEU A 364 4.85 -7.90 8.39
C LEU A 364 5.92 -6.85 8.05
N VAL A 365 6.86 -7.14 7.14
CA VAL A 365 7.78 -6.12 6.58
C VAL A 365 6.98 -5.01 5.90
N GLU A 366 5.97 -5.32 5.08
CA GLU A 366 5.12 -4.31 4.43
C GLU A 366 4.34 -3.47 5.45
N LYS A 367 3.85 -4.09 6.53
CA LYS A 367 3.05 -3.42 7.56
C LYS A 367 3.89 -2.51 8.46
N TYR A 368 5.07 -2.96 8.89
CA TYR A 368 5.89 -2.27 9.90
C TYR A 368 7.13 -1.59 9.35
N HIS A 369 7.51 -1.87 8.10
CA HIS A 369 8.78 -1.45 7.48
C HIS A 369 10.02 -1.71 8.35
N ARG A 370 10.09 -2.92 8.89
CA ARG A 370 11.17 -3.41 9.74
C ARG A 370 11.61 -4.80 9.26
N PRO A 371 12.87 -5.22 9.43
CA PRO A 371 13.26 -6.61 9.18
C PRO A 371 12.43 -7.55 10.06
N VAL A 372 11.95 -8.65 9.49
CA VAL A 372 11.11 -9.64 10.17
C VAL A 372 11.68 -11.02 10.00
N ILE A 373 11.81 -11.75 11.09
CA ILE A 373 12.13 -13.18 11.12
C ILE A 373 10.96 -13.92 11.76
N MET A 374 10.43 -14.90 11.04
CA MET A 374 9.35 -15.77 11.49
C MET A 374 9.92 -17.17 11.74
N LEU A 375 9.76 -17.70 12.96
CA LEU A 375 10.29 -19.01 13.37
C LEU A 375 9.17 -19.96 13.81
N CYS A 376 9.34 -21.24 13.48
CA CYS A 376 8.48 -22.33 13.94
C CYS A 376 9.28 -23.30 14.81
N HIS A 377 8.78 -23.63 16.00
CA HIS A 377 9.43 -24.57 16.90
C HIS A 377 9.10 -26.03 16.55
N ASP A 378 10.15 -26.83 16.33
CA ASP A 378 10.09 -28.29 16.25
C ASP A 378 10.42 -28.86 17.65
N ALA A 379 9.37 -29.24 18.38
CA ALA A 379 9.50 -29.77 19.74
C ALA A 379 10.23 -31.13 19.80
N GLU A 380 10.20 -31.93 18.72
CA GLU A 380 10.89 -33.23 18.68
C GLU A 380 12.40 -33.05 18.52
N LYS A 381 12.81 -32.07 17.71
CA LYS A 381 14.23 -31.76 17.46
C LYS A 381 14.82 -30.73 18.42
N GLY A 382 13.97 -30.00 19.15
CA GLY A 382 14.40 -28.89 20.00
C GLY A 382 14.88 -27.67 19.20
N THR A 383 14.57 -27.58 17.91
CA THR A 383 15.07 -26.54 17.00
C THR A 383 13.95 -25.62 16.55
N ALA A 384 14.27 -24.36 16.25
CA ALA A 384 13.39 -23.44 15.56
C ALA A 384 13.83 -23.32 14.08
N LYS A 385 12.89 -23.47 13.15
CA LYS A 385 13.12 -23.31 11.71
C LYS A 385 12.24 -22.19 11.17
N GLY A 386 12.79 -21.34 10.31
CA GLY A 386 12.00 -20.24 9.78
C GLY A 386 12.63 -19.48 8.64
N SER A 387 12.03 -18.33 8.34
CA SER A 387 12.45 -17.46 7.26
C SER A 387 12.38 -16.00 7.68
N GLY A 388 13.37 -15.23 7.24
CA GLY A 388 13.43 -13.78 7.41
C GLY A 388 13.27 -13.02 6.11
N ARG A 389 12.77 -11.80 6.22
CA ARG A 389 12.65 -10.80 5.16
C ARG A 389 13.15 -9.46 5.70
N SER A 390 13.80 -8.67 4.86
CA SER A 390 14.44 -7.43 5.28
C SER A 390 14.01 -6.21 4.50
N ILE A 391 14.33 -5.04 5.04
CA ILE A 391 14.26 -3.75 4.38
C ILE A 391 15.63 -3.41 3.76
N PRO A 392 15.72 -2.52 2.76
CA PRO A 392 16.99 -2.17 2.10
C PRO A 392 18.07 -1.67 3.06
N ALA A 393 17.68 -1.03 4.17
CA ALA A 393 18.60 -0.48 5.16
C ALA A 393 19.28 -1.54 6.05
N PHE A 394 18.85 -2.80 6.01
CA PHE A 394 19.35 -3.87 6.88
C PHE A 394 19.68 -5.12 6.07
N ASP A 395 20.96 -5.41 5.87
CA ASP A 395 21.41 -6.61 5.17
C ASP A 395 21.25 -7.84 6.08
N LEU A 396 20.15 -8.57 5.91
CA LEU A 396 19.80 -9.66 6.80
C LEU A 396 20.85 -10.79 6.76
N PHE A 397 21.43 -11.07 5.60
CA PHE A 397 22.43 -12.13 5.47
C PHE A 397 23.73 -11.75 6.21
N ALA A 398 24.21 -10.53 6.01
CA ALA A 398 25.40 -10.03 6.69
C ALA A 398 25.22 -9.97 8.21
N GLU A 399 24.04 -9.56 8.69
CA GLU A 399 23.73 -9.48 10.12
C GLU A 399 23.55 -10.87 10.77
N LEU A 400 22.92 -11.83 10.06
CA LEU A 400 22.86 -13.22 10.52
C LEU A 400 24.23 -13.89 10.57
N THR A 401 25.13 -13.55 9.64
CA THR A 401 26.51 -14.07 9.61
C THR A 401 27.28 -13.72 10.90
N LYS A 402 26.99 -12.56 11.50
CA LYS A 402 27.59 -12.17 12.80
C LYS A 402 27.07 -12.99 13.99
N CYS A 403 26.07 -13.84 13.76
CA CYS A 403 25.44 -14.71 14.75
C CYS A 403 25.65 -16.21 14.41
N GLU A 404 26.67 -16.55 13.61
CA GLU A 404 26.96 -17.92 13.18
C GLU A 404 27.17 -18.91 14.35
N ASP A 405 27.55 -18.43 15.53
CA ASP A 405 27.75 -19.23 16.73
C ASP A 405 26.45 -19.85 17.27
N ILE A 406 25.29 -19.23 16.99
CA ILE A 406 23.96 -19.71 17.38
C ILE A 406 23.07 -20.08 16.17
N LEU A 407 23.59 -19.92 14.95
CA LEU A 407 22.90 -20.21 13.68
C LEU A 407 23.71 -21.22 12.86
N PRO A 408 23.67 -22.52 13.22
CA PRO A 408 24.48 -23.55 12.54
C PRO A 408 24.09 -23.76 11.07
N HIS A 409 22.83 -23.45 10.71
CA HIS A 409 22.32 -23.60 9.36
C HIS A 409 21.50 -22.37 8.96
N PHE A 410 22.07 -21.48 8.16
CA PHE A 410 21.36 -20.39 7.51
C PHE A 410 21.88 -20.16 6.09
N GLY A 411 21.06 -19.53 5.26
CA GLY A 411 21.43 -19.16 3.89
C GLY A 411 20.43 -18.18 3.29
N GLY A 412 20.83 -17.44 2.26
CA GLY A 412 19.99 -16.47 1.57
C GLY A 412 20.78 -15.30 1.01
N HIS A 413 20.10 -14.15 0.90
CA HIS A 413 20.60 -12.91 0.33
C HIS A 413 20.23 -11.72 1.25
N PRO A 414 20.70 -10.49 0.98
CA PRO A 414 20.45 -9.35 1.87
C PRO A 414 18.98 -9.11 2.22
N ALA A 415 18.04 -9.41 1.32
CA ALA A 415 16.61 -9.20 1.52
C ALA A 415 15.86 -10.39 2.14
N ALA A 416 16.42 -11.60 2.15
CA ALA A 416 15.72 -12.80 2.58
C ALA A 416 16.69 -13.90 3.04
N ALA A 417 16.35 -14.60 4.12
CA ALA A 417 17.11 -15.73 4.61
C ALA A 417 16.21 -16.87 5.08
N GLY A 418 16.69 -18.10 4.93
CA GLY A 418 16.18 -19.29 5.62
C GLY A 418 17.15 -19.68 6.74
N MET A 419 16.62 -20.12 7.88
CA MET A 419 17.47 -20.45 9.03
C MET A 419 16.90 -21.57 9.89
N THR A 420 17.80 -22.28 10.57
CA THR A 420 17.52 -23.23 11.65
C THR A 420 18.48 -22.97 12.81
N LEU A 421 17.94 -22.89 14.03
CA LEU A 421 18.69 -22.69 15.28
C LEU A 421 18.10 -23.51 16.43
N SER A 422 18.77 -23.55 17.59
CA SER A 422 18.17 -24.09 18.81
C SER A 422 16.97 -23.25 19.24
N SER A 423 15.92 -23.89 19.75
CA SER A 423 14.76 -23.16 20.30
C SER A 423 15.14 -22.27 21.48
N ASP A 424 16.18 -22.64 22.22
CA ASP A 424 16.67 -21.88 23.38
C ASP A 424 17.42 -20.59 22.96
N ASP A 425 17.90 -20.52 21.72
CA ASP A 425 18.72 -19.41 21.20
C ASP A 425 17.88 -18.30 20.55
N VAL A 426 16.56 -18.46 20.41
CA VAL A 426 15.67 -17.50 19.74
C VAL A 426 15.70 -16.11 20.39
N GLU A 427 15.66 -16.06 21.74
CA GLU A 427 15.75 -14.79 22.47
C GLU A 427 17.14 -14.14 22.31
N ALA A 428 18.21 -14.94 22.29
CA ALA A 428 19.56 -14.44 22.05
C ALA A 428 19.68 -13.83 20.65
N LEU A 429 19.10 -14.47 19.63
CA LEU A 429 19.06 -13.95 18.27
C LEU A 429 18.30 -12.61 18.22
N ARG A 430 17.10 -12.54 18.83
CA ARG A 430 16.28 -11.33 18.90
C ARG A 430 17.05 -10.13 19.47
N GLN A 431 17.74 -10.33 20.58
CA GLN A 431 18.52 -9.27 21.23
C GLN A 431 19.69 -8.80 20.36
N ARG A 432 20.46 -9.74 19.79
CA ARG A 432 21.62 -9.40 18.94
C ARG A 432 21.22 -8.62 17.70
N LEU A 433 20.15 -9.02 17.01
CA LEU A 433 19.69 -8.33 15.81
C LEU A 433 19.14 -6.93 16.11
N ASN A 434 18.42 -6.76 17.22
CA ASN A 434 17.95 -5.43 17.65
C ASN A 434 19.11 -4.51 18.05
N GLU A 435 20.15 -5.05 18.70
CA GLU A 435 21.38 -4.30 19.00
C GLU A 435 22.10 -3.88 17.70
N GLN A 436 22.22 -4.78 16.73
CA GLN A 436 22.80 -4.46 15.41
C GLN A 436 22.01 -3.34 14.70
N ALA A 437 20.67 -3.43 14.71
CA ALA A 437 19.77 -2.45 14.11
C ALA A 437 19.71 -1.10 14.86
N SER A 438 20.19 -1.03 16.11
CA SER A 438 20.24 0.21 16.90
C SER A 438 21.16 1.27 16.27
N THR A 439 22.11 0.83 15.44
CA THR A 439 23.06 1.70 14.72
C THR A 439 22.44 2.44 13.53
N LEU A 440 21.26 2.00 13.07
CA LEU A 440 20.53 2.66 11.99
C LEU A 440 19.76 3.88 12.49
N PRO A 441 19.58 4.93 11.67
CA PRO A 441 18.73 6.07 12.01
C PRO A 441 17.24 5.70 11.98
N ASP A 442 16.39 6.46 12.66
CA ASP A 442 14.95 6.14 12.78
C ASP A 442 14.21 6.20 11.43
N ASP A 443 14.64 7.08 10.53
CA ASP A 443 14.10 7.22 9.17
C ASP A 443 14.37 6.00 8.29
N ALA A 444 15.38 5.18 8.61
CA ALA A 444 15.63 3.91 7.93
C ALA A 444 14.47 2.90 8.09
N PHE A 445 13.62 3.08 9.10
CA PHE A 445 12.44 2.24 9.36
C PHE A 445 11.13 2.89 8.89
N ILE A 446 11.22 3.96 8.08
CA ILE A 446 10.08 4.57 7.40
C ILE A 446 10.14 4.18 5.92
N ALA A 447 9.09 3.54 5.42
CA ALA A 447 9.04 3.12 4.03
C ALA A 447 9.16 4.31 3.07
N THR A 448 10.04 4.20 2.09
CA THR A 448 10.13 5.15 0.97
C THR A 448 9.46 4.57 -0.27
N ILE A 449 8.93 5.44 -1.12
CA ILE A 449 8.34 5.05 -2.39
C ILE A 449 8.63 6.09 -3.46
N ASP A 450 9.22 5.64 -4.57
CA ASP A 450 9.51 6.52 -5.69
C ASP A 450 8.21 6.93 -6.40
N VAL A 451 8.13 8.22 -6.74
CA VAL A 451 7.09 8.83 -7.58
C VAL A 451 7.59 8.88 -9.00
N ASP A 452 6.84 8.30 -9.93
CA ASP A 452 7.17 8.33 -11.35
C ASP A 452 6.54 9.54 -12.06
N LEU A 453 5.30 9.89 -11.70
CA LEU A 453 4.59 11.06 -12.24
C LEU A 453 3.78 11.78 -11.16
N ARG A 454 3.75 13.11 -11.23
CA ARG A 454 2.82 13.96 -10.49
C ARG A 454 1.87 14.60 -11.49
N LEU A 455 0.58 14.40 -11.28
CA LEU A 455 -0.50 14.83 -12.17
C LEU A 455 -1.58 15.55 -11.38
N GLN A 456 -2.33 16.42 -12.03
CA GLN A 456 -3.62 16.89 -11.53
C GLN A 456 -4.75 16.00 -12.07
N VAL A 457 -5.93 16.10 -11.46
CA VAL A 457 -7.15 15.41 -11.95
C VAL A 457 -7.42 15.73 -13.43
N SER A 458 -7.07 16.94 -13.86
CA SER A 458 -7.28 17.42 -15.23
C SER A 458 -6.34 16.79 -16.26
N ASP A 459 -5.19 16.26 -15.85
CA ASP A 459 -4.23 15.59 -16.74
C ASP A 459 -4.64 14.16 -17.08
N VAL A 460 -5.41 13.52 -16.19
CA VAL A 460 -5.79 12.11 -16.33
C VAL A 460 -6.85 11.94 -17.43
N SER A 461 -6.52 11.11 -18.42
CA SER A 461 -7.40 10.77 -19.54
C SER A 461 -7.22 9.31 -19.95
N ILE A 462 -8.20 8.75 -20.67
CA ILE A 462 -8.09 7.39 -21.24
C ILE A 462 -6.84 7.28 -22.13
N GLN A 463 -6.59 8.28 -22.96
CA GLN A 463 -5.42 8.32 -23.84
C GLN A 463 -4.10 8.26 -23.05
N LEU A 464 -3.99 8.99 -21.94
CA LEU A 464 -2.79 8.92 -21.11
C LEU A 464 -2.55 7.51 -20.56
N ILE A 465 -3.63 6.83 -20.14
CA ILE A 465 -3.52 5.47 -19.60
C ILE A 465 -3.12 4.51 -20.72
N GLU A 466 -3.73 4.60 -21.91
CA GLU A 466 -3.36 3.81 -23.09
C GLU A 466 -1.90 4.06 -23.50
N ASP A 467 -1.45 5.31 -23.47
CA ASP A 467 -0.05 5.70 -23.74
C ASP A 467 0.92 5.06 -22.74
N ILE A 468 0.58 5.08 -21.44
CA ILE A 468 1.36 4.41 -20.39
C ILE A 468 1.40 2.89 -20.63
N GLN A 469 0.27 2.30 -21.04
CA GLN A 469 0.17 0.85 -21.29
C GLN A 469 1.04 0.37 -22.47
N ARG A 470 1.49 1.26 -23.37
CA ARG A 470 2.52 0.92 -24.37
C ARG A 470 3.85 0.49 -23.75
N LEU A 471 4.08 0.81 -22.48
CA LEU A 471 5.27 0.41 -21.74
C LEU A 471 5.14 -0.99 -21.11
N ALA A 472 3.93 -1.54 -21.05
CA ALA A 472 3.67 -2.89 -20.56
C ALA A 472 4.39 -3.93 -21.45
N PRO A 473 4.56 -5.19 -21.00
CA PRO A 473 4.18 -5.71 -19.68
C PRO A 473 5.03 -5.10 -18.55
N PHE A 474 4.40 -4.84 -17.41
CA PHE A 474 5.06 -4.36 -16.22
C PHE A 474 5.57 -5.51 -15.33
N GLY A 475 6.59 -5.26 -14.52
CA GLY A 475 7.18 -6.28 -13.66
C GLY A 475 8.53 -5.88 -13.12
N MET A 476 9.32 -6.84 -12.65
CA MET A 476 10.70 -6.56 -12.23
C MET A 476 11.48 -5.96 -13.42
N GLY A 477 12.30 -4.94 -13.18
CA GLY A 477 13.03 -4.23 -14.24
C GLY A 477 12.20 -3.29 -15.11
N ASN A 478 10.87 -3.35 -15.06
CA ASN A 478 9.96 -2.42 -15.74
C ASN A 478 8.68 -2.22 -14.91
N PRO A 479 8.75 -1.57 -13.73
CA PRO A 479 7.58 -1.45 -12.86
C PRO A 479 6.49 -0.57 -13.49
N ALA A 480 5.23 -0.87 -13.14
CA ALA A 480 4.10 0.00 -13.46
C ALA A 480 4.29 1.38 -12.82
N PRO A 481 4.00 2.49 -13.52
CA PRO A 481 4.22 3.83 -12.97
C PRO A 481 3.39 4.09 -11.72
N ARG A 482 4.04 4.63 -10.70
CA ARG A 482 3.42 5.17 -9.49
C ARG A 482 3.12 6.64 -9.69
N ILE A 483 1.85 6.97 -9.61
CA ILE A 483 1.32 8.27 -9.98
C ILE A 483 0.76 8.93 -8.74
N VAL A 484 1.14 10.18 -8.50
CA VAL A 484 0.53 11.04 -7.49
C VAL A 484 -0.44 11.98 -8.17
N ILE A 485 -1.72 11.93 -7.76
CA ILE A 485 -2.70 12.96 -8.08
C ILE A 485 -2.62 14.03 -7.01
N GLU A 486 -2.21 15.24 -7.39
CA GLU A 486 -1.99 16.35 -6.47
C GLU A 486 -3.21 17.24 -6.30
N GLN A 487 -3.40 17.76 -5.08
CA GLN A 487 -4.37 18.80 -4.74
C GLN A 487 -5.79 18.51 -5.26
N ALA A 488 -6.20 17.25 -5.23
CA ALA A 488 -7.51 16.85 -5.72
C ALA A 488 -8.59 17.30 -4.73
N LYS A 489 -9.71 17.82 -5.26
CA LYS A 489 -10.88 18.15 -4.44
C LYS A 489 -11.80 16.95 -4.31
N ILE A 490 -12.22 16.64 -3.10
CA ILE A 490 -13.11 15.51 -2.81
C ILE A 490 -14.56 15.93 -3.09
N ARG A 491 -15.16 15.36 -4.15
CA ARG A 491 -16.58 15.59 -4.46
C ARG A 491 -17.51 14.62 -3.73
N ASP A 492 -17.11 13.36 -3.62
CA ASP A 492 -17.80 12.32 -2.86
C ASP A 492 -16.76 11.35 -2.29
N MET A 493 -17.01 10.82 -1.09
CA MET A 493 -16.18 9.77 -0.50
C MET A 493 -17.05 8.87 0.37
N LYS A 494 -17.00 7.57 0.12
CA LYS A 494 -17.83 6.60 0.84
C LYS A 494 -17.13 5.27 1.00
N ARG A 495 -17.53 4.57 2.06
CA ARG A 495 -17.16 3.16 2.26
C ARG A 495 -17.91 2.29 1.26
N ILE A 496 -17.22 1.28 0.75
CA ILE A 496 -17.78 0.25 -0.16
C ILE A 496 -17.41 -1.14 0.35
N GLY A 497 -18.03 -2.17 -0.22
CA GLY A 497 -17.84 -3.57 0.20
C GLY A 497 -18.82 -3.99 1.30
N ARG A 498 -18.92 -5.30 1.54
CA ARG A 498 -19.86 -5.89 2.51
C ARG A 498 -19.47 -5.55 3.96
N ASP A 499 -18.19 -5.44 4.21
CA ASP A 499 -17.54 -5.16 5.49
C ASP A 499 -17.17 -3.68 5.67
N LEU A 500 -17.43 -2.83 4.67
CA LEU A 500 -17.15 -1.39 4.67
C LEU A 500 -15.68 -1.01 4.87
N THR A 501 -14.75 -1.92 4.55
CA THR A 501 -13.29 -1.74 4.74
C THR A 501 -12.61 -1.01 3.58
N HIS A 502 -13.32 -0.75 2.48
CA HIS A 502 -12.77 -0.13 1.27
C HIS A 502 -13.39 1.25 1.04
N VAL A 503 -12.72 2.11 0.27
CA VAL A 503 -13.19 3.45 -0.07
C VAL A 503 -13.42 3.58 -1.58
N LYS A 504 -14.49 4.29 -1.95
CA LYS A 504 -14.66 4.91 -3.26
C LYS A 504 -14.71 6.42 -3.09
N ALA A 505 -13.86 7.14 -3.80
CA ALA A 505 -13.87 8.58 -3.88
C ALA A 505 -14.14 9.05 -5.32
N LEU A 506 -14.83 10.19 -5.44
CA LEU A 506 -14.93 10.94 -6.68
C LEU A 506 -14.13 12.22 -6.50
N LEU A 507 -13.03 12.34 -7.24
CA LEU A 507 -12.12 13.46 -7.20
C LEU A 507 -12.48 14.47 -8.29
N SER A 508 -12.16 15.74 -8.07
CA SER A 508 -12.40 16.80 -9.04
C SER A 508 -11.25 17.81 -9.08
N GLY A 509 -11.00 18.35 -10.27
CA GLY A 509 -9.98 19.38 -10.53
C GLY A 509 -10.18 19.96 -11.94
N ASP A 510 -10.10 21.29 -12.07
CA ASP A 510 -10.36 22.06 -13.32
C ASP A 510 -11.58 21.61 -14.14
N GLY A 511 -12.67 21.26 -13.46
CA GLY A 511 -13.91 20.83 -14.10
C GLY A 511 -13.90 19.40 -14.65
N LYS A 512 -12.82 18.62 -14.45
CA LYS A 512 -12.78 17.17 -14.71
C LYS A 512 -13.00 16.38 -13.42
N GLU A 513 -13.33 15.10 -13.60
CA GLU A 513 -13.55 14.15 -12.52
C GLU A 513 -12.72 12.88 -12.71
N LEU A 514 -12.33 12.26 -11.59
CA LEU A 514 -11.61 10.99 -11.56
C LEU A 514 -12.20 10.09 -10.47
N ASP A 515 -12.61 8.87 -10.84
CA ASP A 515 -12.98 7.85 -9.86
C ASP A 515 -11.72 7.31 -9.17
N ALA A 516 -11.74 7.13 -7.85
CA ALA A 516 -10.65 6.50 -7.11
C ALA A 516 -11.18 5.39 -6.20
N ILE A 517 -10.47 4.26 -6.15
CA ILE A 517 -10.79 3.10 -5.31
C ILE A 517 -9.58 2.76 -4.45
N GLY A 518 -9.79 2.61 -3.15
CA GLY A 518 -8.77 2.15 -2.21
C GLY A 518 -9.24 0.95 -1.41
N PHE A 519 -8.59 -0.20 -1.59
CA PHE A 519 -8.84 -1.39 -0.79
C PHE A 519 -8.17 -1.25 0.59
N GLY A 520 -8.94 -1.43 1.66
CA GLY A 520 -8.45 -1.26 3.04
C GLY A 520 -8.36 0.20 3.51
N PHE A 521 -8.83 1.15 2.71
CA PHE A 521 -8.81 2.58 3.01
C PHE A 521 -10.16 3.11 3.53
N GLY A 522 -11.06 2.24 4.00
CA GLY A 522 -12.39 2.63 4.48
C GLY A 522 -12.38 3.69 5.59
N ASP A 523 -11.32 3.74 6.40
CA ASP A 523 -11.17 4.70 7.50
C ASP A 523 -10.92 6.14 7.02
N LEU A 524 -10.47 6.33 5.77
CA LEU A 524 -10.28 7.67 5.19
C LEU A 524 -11.55 8.52 5.25
N VAL A 525 -12.73 7.89 5.19
CA VAL A 525 -14.02 8.59 5.26
C VAL A 525 -14.19 9.36 6.57
N ASP A 526 -13.62 8.87 7.67
CA ASP A 526 -13.70 9.54 8.98
C ASP A 526 -12.45 10.40 9.27
N GLU A 527 -11.32 10.05 8.65
CA GLU A 527 -10.00 10.65 8.88
C GLU A 527 -9.70 11.85 7.97
N VAL A 528 -10.45 12.01 6.87
CA VAL A 528 -10.26 13.07 5.88
C VAL A 528 -11.50 13.96 5.79
N SER A 529 -11.32 15.27 5.98
CA SER A 529 -12.39 16.24 5.77
C SER A 529 -12.62 16.46 4.26
N THR A 530 -13.88 16.50 3.85
CA THR A 530 -14.29 16.64 2.43
C THR A 530 -13.92 17.97 1.80
N LEU A 531 -13.55 18.97 2.60
CA LEU A 531 -13.07 20.26 2.11
C LEU A 531 -11.55 20.33 1.96
N SER A 532 -10.81 19.32 2.41
CA SER A 532 -9.36 19.29 2.28
C SER A 532 -8.97 18.97 0.83
N GLU A 533 -7.83 19.49 0.42
CA GLU A 533 -7.19 19.05 -0.82
C GLU A 533 -6.36 17.81 -0.52
N ILE A 534 -6.60 16.75 -1.28
CA ILE A 534 -6.01 15.44 -1.02
C ILE A 534 -5.00 15.10 -2.10
N HIS A 535 -3.86 14.57 -1.69
CA HIS A 535 -2.88 13.96 -2.57
C HIS A 535 -3.04 12.44 -2.50
N LEU A 536 -3.16 11.78 -3.65
CA LEU A 536 -3.34 10.33 -3.72
C LEU A 536 -2.27 9.71 -4.59
N MET A 537 -1.52 8.78 -4.01
CA MET A 537 -0.58 7.93 -4.74
C MET A 537 -1.28 6.64 -5.16
N GLY A 538 -1.07 6.22 -6.40
CA GLY A 538 -1.66 4.99 -6.91
C GLY A 538 -1.25 4.64 -8.33
N SER A 539 -1.94 3.65 -8.89
CA SER A 539 -1.85 3.29 -10.30
C SER A 539 -3.12 3.69 -11.04
N LEU A 540 -3.00 4.09 -12.31
CA LEU A 540 -4.14 4.41 -13.15
C LEU A 540 -4.58 3.18 -13.96
N ASN A 541 -5.89 2.95 -14.04
CA ASN A 541 -6.49 1.92 -14.87
C ASN A 541 -7.71 2.48 -15.64
N ILE A 542 -8.14 1.73 -16.66
CA ILE A 542 -9.38 2.02 -17.39
C ILE A 542 -10.43 1.07 -16.85
N ASN A 543 -11.43 1.62 -16.16
CA ASN A 543 -12.60 0.86 -15.76
C ASN A 543 -13.59 0.81 -16.92
N GLU A 544 -13.87 -0.38 -17.43
CA GLU A 544 -14.85 -0.62 -18.49
C GLU A 544 -16.06 -1.39 -17.96
N TRP A 545 -17.24 -0.78 -18.09
CA TRP A 545 -18.49 -1.40 -17.65
C TRP A 545 -19.62 -1.09 -18.63
N ASN A 546 -20.28 -2.14 -19.15
CA ASN A 546 -21.34 -2.02 -20.17
C ASN A 546 -20.95 -1.12 -21.36
N GLY A 547 -19.69 -1.22 -21.82
CA GLY A 547 -19.14 -0.42 -22.91
C GLY A 547 -18.82 1.05 -22.56
N PHE A 548 -18.97 1.45 -21.30
CA PHE A 548 -18.52 2.75 -20.82
C PHE A 548 -17.14 2.63 -20.19
N ARG A 549 -16.16 3.31 -20.79
CA ARG A 549 -14.77 3.38 -20.30
C ARG A 549 -14.56 4.67 -19.53
N LYS A 550 -13.93 4.60 -18.35
CA LYS A 550 -13.56 5.76 -17.54
C LYS A 550 -12.16 5.58 -16.94
N PRO A 551 -11.38 6.66 -16.80
CA PRO A 551 -10.16 6.60 -16.01
C PRO A 551 -10.50 6.39 -14.53
N GLN A 552 -9.67 5.59 -13.86
CA GLN A 552 -9.79 5.33 -12.44
C GLN A 552 -8.39 5.24 -11.79
N LEU A 553 -8.28 5.71 -10.55
CA LEU A 553 -7.09 5.61 -9.72
C LEU A 553 -7.27 4.50 -8.68
N MET A 554 -6.32 3.58 -8.60
CA MET A 554 -6.22 2.58 -7.54
C MET A 554 -5.28 3.09 -6.45
N ILE A 555 -5.84 3.48 -5.31
CA ILE A 555 -5.15 4.15 -4.20
C ILE A 555 -4.20 3.17 -3.51
N GLN A 556 -2.96 3.61 -3.32
CA GLN A 556 -1.90 2.90 -2.59
C GLN A 556 -1.39 3.68 -1.37
N ASP A 557 -1.46 5.01 -1.40
CA ASP A 557 -1.15 5.88 -0.25
C ASP A 557 -1.86 7.24 -0.38
N VAL A 558 -2.02 7.96 0.73
CA VAL A 558 -2.77 9.22 0.78
C VAL A 558 -2.09 10.21 1.71
N ALA A 559 -2.07 11.48 1.30
CA ALA A 559 -1.62 12.59 2.13
C ALA A 559 -2.60 13.77 2.06
N VAL A 560 -2.73 14.48 3.18
CA VAL A 560 -3.41 15.77 3.29
C VAL A 560 -2.48 16.70 4.04
N GLU A 561 -1.97 17.73 3.36
CA GLU A 561 -0.96 18.63 3.92
C GLU A 561 -1.57 19.82 4.67
N ASP A 562 -2.83 20.16 4.41
CA ASP A 562 -3.48 21.28 5.08
C ASP A 562 -4.10 20.90 6.44
N VAL A 563 -4.41 21.92 7.23
CA VAL A 563 -5.10 21.74 8.51
C VAL A 563 -6.53 21.32 8.22
N GLN A 564 -6.96 20.19 8.77
CA GLN A 564 -8.28 19.65 8.50
C GLN A 564 -9.29 20.18 9.51
N VAL A 565 -10.48 20.57 9.04
CA VAL A 565 -11.59 21.01 9.91
C VAL A 565 -12.75 20.03 9.81
N PHE A 566 -13.18 19.51 10.95
CA PHE A 566 -14.28 18.54 11.08
C PHE A 566 -15.48 19.19 11.76
N ASP A 567 -16.64 19.11 11.10
CA ASP A 567 -17.90 19.69 11.60
C ASP A 567 -18.64 18.73 12.54
N TYR A 568 -18.67 19.04 13.82
CA TYR A 568 -19.46 18.35 14.84
C TYR A 568 -20.60 19.22 15.39
N ARG A 569 -20.87 20.38 14.76
CA ARG A 569 -21.95 21.29 15.15
C ARG A 569 -23.32 20.67 14.83
N GLY A 570 -24.35 21.09 15.55
CA GLY A 570 -25.74 20.75 15.21
C GLY A 570 -26.15 19.30 15.52
N GLY A 571 -25.33 18.52 16.24
CA GLY A 571 -25.66 17.16 16.67
C GLY A 571 -25.76 16.11 15.56
N LYS A 572 -25.28 16.40 14.33
CA LYS A 572 -25.30 15.46 13.20
C LYS A 572 -24.39 14.25 13.43
N ARG A 573 -23.28 14.45 14.16
CA ARG A 573 -22.35 13.41 14.59
C ARG A 573 -22.35 13.34 16.11
N PRO A 574 -22.33 12.13 16.71
CA PRO A 574 -22.30 12.00 18.16
C PRO A 574 -20.93 12.42 18.72
N LEU A 575 -20.94 13.21 19.80
CA LEU A 575 -19.71 13.61 20.50
C LEU A 575 -18.90 12.42 21.03
N SER A 576 -19.52 11.25 21.19
CA SER A 576 -18.81 10.02 21.58
C SER A 576 -17.70 9.63 20.60
N GLU A 577 -17.81 10.00 19.32
CA GLU A 577 -16.73 9.79 18.33
C GLU A 577 -15.49 10.62 18.68
N LEU A 578 -15.67 11.92 19.02
CA LEU A 578 -14.57 12.78 19.46
C LEU A 578 -13.90 12.23 20.71
N PHE A 579 -14.70 11.65 21.59
CA PHE A 579 -14.25 11.09 22.85
C PHE A 579 -13.51 9.76 22.73
N ALA A 580 -13.58 9.11 21.56
CA ALA A 580 -12.81 7.92 21.25
C ALA A 580 -11.44 8.26 20.62
N LEU A 581 -11.16 9.53 20.32
CA LEU A 581 -9.86 9.96 19.80
C LEU A 581 -8.73 9.66 20.81
N PRO A 582 -7.53 9.28 20.35
CA PRO A 582 -6.42 8.93 21.23
C PRO A 582 -6.01 10.11 22.12
N HIS A 583 -5.95 9.87 23.44
CA HIS A 583 -5.56 10.89 24.42
C HIS A 583 -4.11 11.40 24.23
N GLU A 584 -3.24 10.59 23.63
CA GLU A 584 -1.85 10.93 23.37
C GLU A 584 -1.68 11.94 22.22
N THR A 585 -2.68 12.11 21.37
CA THR A 585 -2.59 13.03 20.22
C THR A 585 -3.68 14.11 20.25
N THR A 586 -4.54 14.11 21.27
CA THR A 586 -5.75 14.95 21.31
C THR A 586 -5.79 15.87 22.51
N THR A 587 -6.06 17.16 22.25
CA THR A 587 -6.34 18.18 23.26
C THR A 587 -7.81 18.57 23.20
N PHE A 588 -8.54 18.34 24.30
CA PHE A 588 -9.91 18.83 24.47
C PHE A 588 -9.87 20.22 25.09
N VAL A 589 -10.46 21.20 24.40
CA VAL A 589 -10.45 22.60 24.78
C VAL A 589 -11.84 23.04 25.23
N ALA A 590 -11.89 23.61 26.43
CA ALA A 590 -13.09 24.20 27.03
C ALA A 590 -12.76 25.58 27.59
N PHE A 591 -13.41 26.61 27.08
CA PHE A 591 -13.17 28.00 27.47
C PHE A 591 -14.02 28.40 28.68
N THR A 592 -15.30 28.03 28.70
CA THR A 592 -16.25 28.41 29.75
C THR A 592 -16.24 27.44 30.93
N ASP A 593 -16.44 27.96 32.15
CA ASP A 593 -16.46 27.14 33.37
C ASP A 593 -17.62 26.13 33.37
N GLU A 594 -18.76 26.48 32.77
CA GLU A 594 -19.90 25.58 32.62
C GLU A 594 -19.53 24.31 31.81
N VAL A 595 -18.77 24.48 30.73
CA VAL A 595 -18.33 23.36 29.89
C VAL A 595 -17.22 22.57 30.59
N LYS A 596 -16.34 23.25 31.33
CA LYS A 596 -15.32 22.60 32.18
C LYS A 596 -15.96 21.70 33.24
N GLU A 597 -17.01 22.17 33.91
CA GLU A 597 -17.75 21.39 34.90
C GLU A 597 -18.48 20.19 34.27
N LYS A 598 -19.09 20.40 33.09
CA LYS A 598 -19.83 19.36 32.37
C LYS A 598 -18.96 18.18 31.93
N TYR A 599 -17.71 18.46 31.56
CA TYR A 599 -16.75 17.46 31.09
C TYR A 599 -15.57 17.30 32.07
N ALA A 600 -15.80 17.55 33.35
CA ALA A 600 -14.77 17.54 34.39
C ALA A 600 -14.08 16.17 34.57
N GLU A 601 -14.72 15.09 34.10
CA GLU A 601 -14.14 13.76 34.07
C GLU A 601 -13.01 13.60 33.04
N ARG A 602 -12.79 14.60 32.18
CA ARG A 602 -11.79 14.59 31.11
C ARG A 602 -10.62 15.51 31.40
N PRO A 603 -9.42 15.18 30.89
CA PRO A 603 -8.28 16.10 30.91
C PRO A 603 -8.52 17.24 29.90
N LEU A 604 -9.19 18.30 30.35
CA LEU A 604 -9.43 19.51 29.56
C LEU A 604 -8.22 20.45 29.62
N ASN A 605 -7.97 21.17 28.52
CA ASN A 605 -6.93 22.20 28.41
C ASN A 605 -5.53 21.69 28.83
N GLY A 606 -5.24 20.42 28.54
CA GLY A 606 -3.93 19.80 28.77
C GLY A 606 -2.86 20.28 27.79
N PRO A 607 -1.72 19.55 27.69
CA PRO A 607 -0.70 19.85 26.69
C PRO A 607 -1.30 19.93 25.29
N ILE A 608 -0.88 20.93 24.51
CA ILE A 608 -1.34 21.13 23.14
C ILE A 608 -0.77 20.01 22.26
N ARG A 609 -1.64 19.34 21.51
CA ARG A 609 -1.33 18.22 20.61
C ARG A 609 -1.85 18.54 19.20
N GLN A 610 -1.60 17.64 18.26
CA GLN A 610 -1.97 17.81 16.85
C GLN A 610 -3.49 17.81 16.60
N ASN A 611 -4.27 17.07 17.39
CA ASN A 611 -5.73 17.04 17.28
C ASN A 611 -6.36 17.97 18.32
N ILE A 612 -7.05 19.02 17.87
CA ILE A 612 -7.68 20.01 18.73
C ILE A 612 -9.19 19.87 18.68
N VAL A 613 -9.82 19.62 19.82
CA VAL A 613 -11.28 19.53 19.93
C VAL A 613 -11.82 20.75 20.67
N PHE A 614 -12.53 21.64 19.97
CA PHE A 614 -13.18 22.79 20.59
C PHE A 614 -14.60 22.43 21.03
N LEU A 615 -14.80 22.32 22.34
CA LEU A 615 -16.10 21.97 22.95
C LEU A 615 -17.05 23.18 23.02
N ASP A 616 -16.53 24.39 23.06
CA ASP A 616 -17.28 25.66 23.10
C ASP A 616 -16.51 26.81 22.43
N LEU A 617 -17.15 27.98 22.36
CA LEU A 617 -16.54 29.21 21.83
C LEU A 617 -15.91 30.05 22.95
N PRO A 618 -14.71 30.63 22.71
CA PRO A 618 -14.10 31.58 23.62
C PRO A 618 -14.86 32.91 23.70
N GLU A 619 -14.49 33.77 24.65
CA GLU A 619 -15.01 35.15 24.70
C GLU A 619 -14.43 36.02 23.57
N GLU A 620 -13.15 35.80 23.23
CA GLU A 620 -12.43 36.50 22.18
C GLU A 620 -11.77 35.48 21.24
N GLU A 621 -11.76 35.78 19.94
CA GLU A 621 -11.19 34.89 18.91
C GLU A 621 -9.71 34.59 19.13
N ASP A 622 -8.97 35.54 19.71
CA ASP A 622 -7.54 35.41 19.95
C ASP A 622 -7.20 34.19 20.83
N ALA A 623 -8.13 33.74 21.66
CA ALA A 623 -7.97 32.56 22.50
C ALA A 623 -7.80 31.24 21.71
N PHE A 624 -8.11 31.21 20.41
CA PHE A 624 -7.85 30.06 19.55
C PHE A 624 -6.36 29.92 19.17
N HIS A 625 -5.61 31.02 19.09
CA HIS A 625 -4.25 31.06 18.52
C HIS A 625 -3.29 30.01 19.09
N PRO A 626 -3.18 29.83 20.43
CA PRO A 626 -2.25 28.86 21.00
C PRO A 626 -2.51 27.43 20.52
N TYR A 627 -3.77 27.08 20.28
CA TYR A 627 -4.19 25.74 19.90
C TYR A 627 -4.06 25.49 18.40
N VAL A 628 -4.45 26.47 17.57
CA VAL A 628 -4.45 26.30 16.11
C VAL A 628 -3.05 26.30 15.50
N GLN A 629 -2.05 26.89 16.19
CA GLN A 629 -0.67 26.97 15.71
C GLN A 629 -0.05 25.58 15.43
N GLN A 630 -0.32 24.61 16.30
CA GLN A 630 0.19 23.23 16.20
C GLN A 630 -0.88 22.24 15.74
N ALA A 631 -2.07 22.73 15.40
CA ALA A 631 -3.18 21.88 14.99
C ALA A 631 -2.95 21.32 13.60
N GLU A 632 -3.01 20.00 13.50
CA GLU A 632 -3.19 19.32 12.23
C GLU A 632 -4.67 19.09 11.95
N ARG A 633 -5.47 18.86 13.00
CA ARG A 633 -6.91 18.59 12.90
C ARG A 633 -7.67 19.39 13.93
N ILE A 634 -8.73 20.07 13.47
CA ILE A 634 -9.60 20.90 14.31
C ILE A 634 -11.00 20.31 14.26
N TYR A 635 -11.51 19.89 15.41
CA TYR A 635 -12.85 19.35 15.58
C TYR A 635 -13.73 20.41 16.21
N CYS A 636 -14.71 20.90 15.44
CA CYS A 636 -15.60 21.97 15.84
C CYS A 636 -16.89 21.39 16.41
N ALA A 637 -16.92 21.12 17.71
CA ALA A 637 -18.11 20.62 18.39
C ALA A 637 -19.04 21.75 18.83
N PHE A 638 -18.47 22.89 19.24
CA PHE A 638 -19.14 24.11 19.74
C PHE A 638 -20.53 23.85 20.31
N LYS A 639 -20.61 23.60 21.62
CA LYS A 639 -21.83 23.37 22.42
C LYS A 639 -23.11 23.88 21.74
N ASP A 640 -23.83 22.97 21.08
CA ASP A 640 -25.17 23.25 20.56
C ASP A 640 -26.19 23.07 21.69
N GLU A 641 -26.45 24.16 22.42
CA GLU A 641 -27.53 24.20 23.41
C GLU A 641 -28.83 24.80 22.84
N GLY A 642 -29.01 24.80 21.52
CA GLY A 642 -30.23 25.34 20.94
C GLY A 642 -30.49 26.79 21.34
N TYR A 643 -29.41 27.59 21.45
CA TYR A 643 -29.51 29.03 21.66
C TYR A 643 -30.31 29.62 20.50
N TYR A 644 -31.60 29.85 20.76
CA TYR A 644 -32.37 30.84 20.03
C TYR A 644 -31.51 32.10 19.98
N PHE A 645 -31.22 32.57 18.76
CA PHE A 645 -30.62 33.86 18.46
C PHE A 645 -31.05 34.88 19.53
N GLU A 646 -30.20 35.20 20.50
CA GLU A 646 -30.52 36.20 21.51
C GLU A 646 -30.44 37.55 20.80
N THR A 647 -31.56 37.97 20.20
CA THR A 647 -31.62 39.26 19.50
C THR A 647 -31.35 40.37 20.51
N ILE A 648 -30.35 41.21 20.23
CA ILE A 648 -30.14 42.47 20.94
C ILE A 648 -31.50 43.18 21.01
N PRO A 649 -31.96 43.58 22.21
CA PRO A 649 -33.18 44.35 22.35
C PRO A 649 -33.13 45.55 21.40
N SER A 650 -34.21 45.78 20.66
CA SER A 650 -34.22 46.83 19.65
C SER A 650 -34.00 48.21 20.30
N ARG A 651 -33.58 49.20 19.52
CA ARG A 651 -33.49 50.59 20.02
C ARG A 651 -34.84 51.08 20.60
N GLU A 652 -35.94 50.54 20.09
CA GLU A 652 -37.27 50.79 20.63
C GLU A 652 -37.44 50.15 22.02
N ASP A 653 -36.91 48.95 22.25
CA ASP A 653 -36.97 48.28 23.56
C ASP A 653 -36.18 49.05 24.62
N PHE A 654 -34.94 49.47 24.30
CA PHE A 654 -34.14 50.34 25.16
C PHE A 654 -34.90 51.64 25.50
N LYS A 655 -35.57 52.25 24.52
CA LYS A 655 -36.40 53.44 24.74
C LYS A 655 -37.56 53.17 25.71
N HIS A 656 -38.27 52.06 25.55
CA HIS A 656 -39.37 51.70 26.46
C HIS A 656 -38.87 51.38 27.87
N TYR A 657 -37.72 50.70 27.96
CA TYR A 657 -37.08 50.38 29.22
C TYR A 657 -36.66 51.66 29.97
N PHE A 658 -36.00 52.60 29.28
CA PHE A 658 -35.62 53.90 29.85
C PHE A 658 -36.85 54.72 30.28
N GLN A 659 -37.86 54.81 29.42
CA GLN A 659 -39.09 55.56 29.71
C GLN A 659 -39.86 54.98 30.89
N TYR A 660 -39.79 53.67 31.11
CA TYR A 660 -40.40 53.03 32.27
C TYR A 660 -39.81 53.57 33.58
N PHE A 661 -38.48 53.61 33.70
CA PHE A 661 -37.81 54.19 34.88
C PHE A 661 -37.96 55.71 34.97
N ALA A 662 -38.22 56.41 33.85
CA ALA A 662 -38.47 57.85 33.85
C ALA A 662 -39.88 58.24 34.32
N LYS A 663 -40.89 57.37 34.12
CA LYS A 663 -42.32 57.72 34.29
C LYS A 663 -43.07 56.89 35.32
N CYS A 664 -42.58 55.71 35.69
CA CYS A 664 -43.28 54.81 36.60
C CYS A 664 -43.17 55.31 38.06
N PRO A 665 -44.29 55.40 38.81
CA PRO A 665 -44.26 55.65 40.24
C PRO A 665 -43.38 54.63 40.98
N ARG A 666 -42.61 55.10 41.97
CA ARG A 666 -41.57 54.29 42.64
C ARG A 666 -42.14 53.06 43.34
N ASP A 667 -43.34 53.17 43.91
CA ASP A 667 -44.08 52.11 44.60
C ASP A 667 -44.56 50.98 43.67
N GLU A 668 -44.63 51.21 42.36
CA GLU A 668 -45.06 50.22 41.36
C GLU A 668 -43.92 49.61 40.52
N LEU A 669 -42.68 50.10 40.68
CA LEU A 669 -41.52 49.77 39.81
C LEU A 669 -41.29 48.27 39.60
N ARG A 670 -41.45 47.44 40.63
CA ARG A 670 -41.19 46.00 40.53
C ARG A 670 -42.31 45.27 39.77
N ILE A 671 -43.57 45.61 40.08
CA ILE A 671 -44.74 44.92 39.50
C ILE A 671 -44.96 45.40 38.05
N GLY A 672 -44.77 46.68 37.78
CA GLY A 672 -44.89 47.24 36.44
C GLY A 672 -43.82 46.72 35.48
N LEU A 673 -42.58 46.51 35.93
CA LEU A 673 -41.51 45.98 35.10
C LEU A 673 -41.81 44.54 34.65
N VAL A 674 -42.40 43.72 35.54
CA VAL A 674 -42.87 42.36 35.21
C VAL A 674 -44.02 42.38 34.21
N ARG A 675 -44.91 43.37 34.26
CA ARG A 675 -45.99 43.51 33.26
C ARG A 675 -45.44 43.97 31.90
N LEU A 676 -44.53 44.95 31.91
CA LEU A 676 -43.89 45.47 30.71
C LEU A 676 -43.04 44.40 30.02
N SER A 677 -42.31 43.59 30.79
CA SER A 677 -41.54 42.48 30.22
C SER A 677 -42.44 41.44 29.55
N LYS A 678 -43.60 41.11 30.14
CA LYS A 678 -44.57 40.20 29.52
C LYS A 678 -45.18 40.77 28.23
N SER A 679 -45.51 42.06 28.19
CA SER A 679 -46.12 42.68 27.00
C SER A 679 -45.13 42.84 25.84
N ARG A 680 -43.87 43.14 26.15
CA ARG A 680 -42.77 43.25 25.18
C ARG A 680 -42.02 41.94 24.95
N LYS A 681 -42.42 40.86 25.64
CA LYS A 681 -41.79 39.54 25.60
C LYS A 681 -40.29 39.57 25.96
N TRP A 682 -39.87 40.49 26.82
CA TRP A 682 -38.50 40.54 27.31
C TRP A 682 -38.22 39.40 28.28
N THR A 683 -37.11 38.71 28.06
CA THR A 683 -36.62 37.71 29.00
C THR A 683 -35.95 38.39 30.19
N LYS A 684 -35.73 37.65 31.29
CA LYS A 684 -34.95 38.14 32.43
C LYS A 684 -33.55 38.59 32.02
N ARG A 685 -32.93 37.89 31.05
CA ARG A 685 -31.63 38.24 30.49
C ARG A 685 -31.68 39.55 29.72
N SER A 686 -32.64 39.76 28.82
CA SER A 686 -32.79 41.02 28.07
C SER A 686 -32.98 42.23 28.99
N ILE A 687 -33.73 42.05 30.09
CA ILE A 687 -33.91 43.08 31.12
C ILE A 687 -32.57 43.40 31.81
N ASN A 688 -31.85 42.37 32.24
CA ASN A 688 -30.54 42.55 32.87
C ASN A 688 -29.54 43.19 31.91
N PHE A 689 -29.55 42.82 30.63
CA PHE A 689 -28.70 43.41 29.60
C PHE A 689 -28.96 44.90 29.41
N MET A 690 -30.22 45.29 29.16
CA MET A 690 -30.60 46.71 29.04
C MET A 690 -30.27 47.49 30.31
N HIS A 691 -30.43 46.86 31.49
CA HIS A 691 -30.09 47.46 32.77
C HIS A 691 -28.58 47.72 32.92
N SER A 692 -27.74 46.75 32.57
CA SER A 692 -26.28 46.87 32.63
C SER A 692 -25.77 47.93 31.65
N VAL A 693 -26.23 47.90 30.39
CA VAL A 693 -25.87 48.89 29.37
C VAL A 693 -26.22 50.31 29.84
N PHE A 694 -27.42 50.50 30.38
CA PHE A 694 -27.81 51.82 30.89
C PHE A 694 -27.09 52.23 32.18
N SER A 695 -26.71 51.28 33.03
CA SER A 695 -25.91 51.60 34.22
C SER A 695 -24.47 51.99 33.84
N GLU A 696 -23.85 51.30 32.87
CA GLU A 696 -22.50 51.60 32.37
C GLU A 696 -22.39 52.94 31.64
N LEU A 697 -23.48 53.40 31.03
CA LEU A 697 -23.57 54.70 30.37
C LEU A 697 -24.06 55.81 31.31
N ASP A 698 -24.18 55.52 32.61
CA ASP A 698 -24.72 56.42 33.64
C ASP A 698 -26.17 56.88 33.39
N PHE A 699 -26.92 56.23 32.49
CA PHE A 699 -28.33 56.52 32.22
C PHE A 699 -29.26 56.07 33.35
N LEU A 700 -28.90 54.99 34.04
CA LEU A 700 -29.57 54.52 35.25
C LEU A 700 -28.60 54.51 36.44
N VAL A 701 -29.06 54.98 37.60
CA VAL A 701 -28.32 54.96 38.86
C VAL A 701 -29.19 54.42 39.99
N THR A 702 -28.56 53.91 41.05
CA THR A 702 -29.26 53.53 42.28
C THR A 702 -29.68 54.78 43.04
N MET A 703 -30.98 54.95 43.27
CA MET A 703 -31.53 56.08 44.00
C MET A 703 -31.51 55.82 45.52
N GLU A 704 -31.84 56.83 46.34
CA GLU A 704 -31.81 56.76 47.81
C GLU A 704 -32.70 55.66 48.42
N ASP A 705 -33.76 55.25 47.70
CA ASP A 705 -34.67 54.17 48.10
C ASP A 705 -34.16 52.75 47.73
N GLY A 706 -32.94 52.65 47.18
CA GLY A 706 -32.30 51.41 46.78
C GLY A 706 -32.83 50.81 45.47
N LEU A 707 -33.70 51.52 44.73
CA LEU A 707 -34.22 51.07 43.43
C LEU A 707 -33.56 51.85 42.28
N PRO A 708 -33.39 51.24 41.08
CA PRO A 708 -32.86 51.95 39.92
C PRO A 708 -33.74 53.12 39.48
N GLY A 709 -33.15 54.21 39.00
CA GLY A 709 -33.87 55.33 38.40
C GLY A 709 -33.03 56.06 37.36
N VAL A 710 -33.67 56.93 36.57
CA VAL A 710 -32.99 57.70 35.53
C VAL A 710 -32.10 58.79 36.14
N ASN A 711 -30.84 58.83 35.72
CA ASN A 711 -29.92 59.89 36.11
C ASN A 711 -30.23 61.19 35.33
N PRO A 712 -30.64 62.28 36.00
CA PRO A 712 -30.97 63.54 35.34
C PRO A 712 -29.75 64.27 34.74
N ASN A 713 -28.53 63.92 35.18
CA ASN A 713 -27.28 64.55 34.76
C ASN A 713 -26.50 63.72 33.73
N ALA A 714 -27.08 62.64 33.21
CA ALA A 714 -26.38 61.77 32.26
C ALA A 714 -26.05 62.52 30.95
N ALA A 715 -24.80 62.41 30.50
CA ALA A 715 -24.38 62.91 29.20
C ALA A 715 -25.00 62.09 28.06
N LYS A 716 -25.25 62.70 26.91
CA LYS A 716 -25.72 61.96 25.72
C LYS A 716 -24.57 61.09 25.18
N ARG A 717 -24.72 59.78 25.27
CA ARG A 717 -23.77 58.75 24.81
C ARG A 717 -24.47 57.71 23.94
N ASP A 718 -23.76 57.08 23.02
CA ASP A 718 -24.32 55.98 22.21
C ASP A 718 -24.37 54.68 23.02
N LEU A 719 -25.34 53.80 22.72
CA LEU A 719 -25.43 52.48 23.35
C LEU A 719 -24.22 51.62 23.02
N THR A 720 -23.61 51.82 21.85
CA THR A 720 -22.40 51.11 21.39
C THR A 720 -21.15 51.49 22.18
N GLU A 721 -21.19 52.53 23.01
CA GLU A 721 -20.08 52.89 23.91
C GLU A 721 -20.07 52.05 25.20
N ALA A 722 -21.13 51.30 25.49
CA ALA A 722 -21.20 50.47 26.70
C ALA A 722 -20.36 49.20 26.53
N PRO A 723 -19.44 48.88 27.46
CA PRO A 723 -18.66 47.63 27.41
C PRO A 723 -19.52 46.36 27.33
N THR A 724 -20.68 46.32 27.98
CA THR A 724 -21.62 45.20 27.87
C THR A 724 -22.25 45.10 26.47
N TYR A 725 -22.50 46.22 25.80
CA TYR A 725 -23.02 46.21 24.43
C TYR A 725 -21.95 45.71 23.45
N GLN A 726 -20.72 46.24 23.54
CA GLN A 726 -19.60 45.83 22.69
C GLN A 726 -19.26 44.34 22.83
N ARG A 727 -19.22 43.82 24.06
CA ARG A 727 -19.01 42.37 24.31
C ARG A 727 -20.10 41.49 23.71
N HIS A 728 -21.36 41.94 23.74
CA HIS A 728 -22.45 41.20 23.12
C HIS A 728 -22.38 41.24 21.59
N GLU A 729 -22.01 42.38 21.00
CA GLU A 729 -21.82 42.52 19.55
C GLU A 729 -20.67 41.62 19.07
N ALA A 730 -19.50 41.69 19.73
CA ALA A 730 -18.36 40.82 19.44
C ALA A 730 -18.70 39.32 19.60
N ARG A 731 -19.46 38.96 20.64
CA ARG A 731 -19.92 37.58 20.82
C ARG A 731 -20.84 37.13 19.69
N GLN A 732 -21.75 37.99 19.25
CA GLN A 732 -22.67 37.68 18.16
C GLN A 732 -21.92 37.51 16.82
N GLU A 733 -20.93 38.35 16.55
CA GLU A 733 -20.04 38.21 15.38
C GLU A 733 -19.30 36.87 15.42
N LEU A 734 -18.73 36.50 16.57
CA LEU A 734 -18.05 35.22 16.77
C LEU A 734 -18.99 34.03 16.53
N GLU A 735 -20.22 34.06 17.07
CA GLU A 735 -21.21 33.02 16.85
C GLU A 735 -21.61 32.92 15.37
N GLN A 736 -21.75 34.05 14.67
CA GLN A 736 -22.04 34.09 13.24
C GLN A 736 -20.92 33.48 12.40
N GLN A 737 -19.66 33.69 12.81
CA GLN A 737 -18.49 33.16 12.12
C GLN A 737 -18.23 31.67 12.39
N TYR A 738 -18.48 31.18 13.61
CA TYR A 738 -18.08 29.83 14.00
C TYR A 738 -19.23 28.84 14.18
N ILE A 739 -20.41 29.27 14.62
CA ILE A 739 -21.56 28.38 14.84
C ILE A 739 -22.46 28.35 13.62
N TYR A 740 -22.79 29.51 13.06
CA TYR A 740 -23.81 29.63 12.00
C TYR A 740 -23.26 29.67 10.57
N SER A 741 -21.93 29.66 10.42
CA SER A 741 -21.27 29.62 9.12
C SER A 741 -21.38 28.25 8.45
N SER A 742 -21.33 28.23 7.12
CA SER A 742 -21.13 26.99 6.39
C SER A 742 -19.77 26.37 6.74
N LEU A 743 -19.61 25.05 6.54
CA LEU A 743 -18.34 24.39 6.80
C LEU A 743 -17.18 24.98 5.96
N ALA A 744 -17.46 25.44 4.74
CA ALA A 744 -16.47 26.10 3.88
C ALA A 744 -15.98 27.42 4.48
N GLN A 745 -16.91 28.26 4.96
CA GLN A 745 -16.56 29.51 5.64
C GLN A 745 -15.83 29.25 6.96
N LEU A 746 -16.20 28.18 7.68
CA LEU A 746 -15.53 27.79 8.92
C LEU A 746 -14.08 27.37 8.66
N LYS A 747 -13.85 26.54 7.62
CA LYS A 747 -12.52 26.12 7.18
C LYS A 747 -11.66 27.32 6.79
N GLU A 748 -12.18 28.21 5.94
CA GLU A 748 -11.50 29.44 5.52
C GLU A 748 -11.08 30.31 6.73
N ARG A 749 -11.97 30.44 7.72
CA ARG A 749 -11.66 31.20 8.94
C ARG A 749 -10.53 30.56 9.76
N PHE A 750 -10.56 29.24 9.95
CA PHE A 750 -9.48 28.54 10.65
C PHE A 750 -8.17 28.55 9.87
N ASP A 751 -8.20 28.45 8.55
CA ASP A 751 -6.99 28.57 7.72
C ASP A 751 -6.35 29.95 7.91
N THR A 752 -7.16 31.01 7.90
CA THR A 752 -6.69 32.38 8.18
C THR A 752 -6.04 32.50 9.57
N LEU A 753 -6.66 31.90 10.60
CA LEU A 753 -6.10 31.90 11.96
C LEU A 753 -4.79 31.12 12.07
N VAL A 754 -4.71 29.96 11.41
CA VAL A 754 -3.49 29.14 11.37
C VAL A 754 -2.36 29.91 10.69
N GLU A 755 -2.64 30.58 9.57
CA GLU A 755 -1.66 31.43 8.89
C GLU A 755 -1.18 32.59 9.76
N ALA A 756 -2.11 33.29 10.44
CA ALA A 756 -1.79 34.38 11.35
C ALA A 756 -0.90 33.90 12.51
N ALA A 757 -1.27 32.79 13.17
CA ALA A 757 -0.50 32.21 14.27
C ALA A 757 0.93 31.82 13.87
N LYS A 758 1.11 31.28 12.65
CA LYS A 758 2.44 30.93 12.11
C LYS A 758 3.29 32.16 11.80
N GLN A 759 2.69 33.30 11.44
CA GLN A 759 3.42 34.53 11.17
C GLN A 759 3.95 35.19 12.45
N GLU A 760 3.17 35.18 13.54
CA GLU A 760 3.58 35.76 14.83
C GLU A 760 4.85 35.09 15.41
N GLU A 761 4.99 33.78 15.23
CA GLU A 761 6.16 33.00 15.64
C GLU A 761 7.45 33.38 14.88
N LYS A 762 7.33 33.67 13.57
CA LYS A 762 8.47 34.15 12.75
C LYS A 762 8.95 35.53 13.21
N THR A 763 8.04 36.40 13.66
CA THR A 763 8.38 37.72 14.21
C THR A 763 9.00 37.67 15.61
N TRP A 764 8.64 36.69 16.45
CA TRP A 764 9.26 36.51 17.77
C TRP A 764 10.63 35.83 17.71
N SER A 765 10.80 34.86 16.80
CA SER A 765 12.09 34.19 16.56
C SER A 765 13.13 35.10 15.89
N SER A 766 12.70 36.05 15.04
CA SER A 766 13.59 37.04 14.40
C SER A 766 13.95 38.24 15.28
N ASN A 767 13.15 38.56 16.31
CA ASN A 767 13.47 39.60 17.31
C ASN A 767 14.23 39.07 18.54
N SER A 768 14.53 37.76 18.58
CA SER A 768 15.26 37.10 19.67
C SER A 768 16.70 36.71 19.29
N ILE A 769 17.27 37.32 18.23
CA ILE A 769 18.68 37.18 17.82
C ILE A 769 19.45 38.45 18.15
#